data_AF-A0A016QM23-F1
#
_entry.id   AF-A0A016QM23-F1
#
_cell.length_a   1.000
_cell.length_b   1.000
_cell.length_c   1.000
_cell.angle_alpha   90.00
_cell.angle_beta   90.00
_cell.angle_gamma   90.00
#
_symmetry.space_group_name_H-M   'P 1'
#
loop_
_entity.id
_entity.type
_entity.pdbx_description
1 polymer ?
#
loop_
_entity_poly.entity_id
_entity_poly.type
_entity_poly.pdbx_seq_one_letter_code
_entity_poly.pdbx_strand_id
1 'polypeptide(L)'
;MELGATLNDRYVLRSLLGEGGSAQVYRAYDPRLDREVAVKVLHPHLPDGDRARFLREVRTLARLTHPGVVPVLDLGETQEAGGAVRAFFTMPLLTGGPVTALGPLEDAPGPLAQFLTAAAFASRALGYVHAQGIVHRDLTPGNVLLDGARLPRIMDFGLVALSEHSRHLTRSGVTLGTPAYMAPEQARGVGVGPRSDLYALGAVLYRVACGSPPFVGDSDQSVLFQHVYEEPADPRDLNPAVPDAVARVLLALLAKKPEDRPENGEAAAHLWALARRDVWAEHVRGQYRGGRARTGEHPDGPARVEGLREVWSVPLPGEVTWPAAVVGEGDLLAVGTRGGQLVLMHASGRPYATYAARDEVTAPATFLDGHILYGAWDGTLRRVRLQDGQEGWQHQARAEFTGAPTLWGGRVLAASRDGHLHALNAQTGELAWAYRAGGPVAASPLVWAGAALLCDENGWLHALDARSGTPLWKVEVGTVHATPTLMPTAPGQATLIVPTWPGEVHALSLTAASGRAQLAAPDPTLWTYDVEDEIWAAPAVSQGLVIVAGWGGTVRALHLADGEDAWTRTLEGRVTASPVVSAGLVFLASEAGELVALDVQSGAVRWSGRERDGVQATPLAAAGTLYVAFMNGTLRAYR
;
A
#
# COMPACT_ATOMS: atom_id res chain seq x y z
N MET A 1 -6.74 -6.38 -45.94
CA MET A 1 -7.81 -5.53 -46.50
C MET A 1 -7.36 -4.07 -46.49
N GLU A 2 -7.84 -3.26 -47.43
CA GLU A 2 -7.51 -1.83 -47.50
C GLU A 2 -8.23 -1.01 -46.41
N LEU A 3 -7.56 -0.02 -45.84
CA LEU A 3 -8.19 0.94 -44.91
C LEU A 3 -9.20 1.80 -45.67
N GLY A 4 -10.34 2.09 -45.05
CA GLY A 4 -11.49 2.74 -45.69
C GLY A 4 -12.45 1.77 -46.38
N ALA A 5 -12.07 0.50 -46.58
CA ALA A 5 -12.98 -0.51 -47.08
C ALA A 5 -14.12 -0.79 -46.10
N THR A 6 -15.29 -1.13 -46.63
CA THR A 6 -16.46 -1.52 -45.85
C THR A 6 -16.57 -3.05 -45.83
N LEU A 7 -16.37 -3.64 -44.65
CA LEU A 7 -16.50 -5.08 -44.42
C LEU A 7 -17.98 -5.45 -44.24
N ASN A 8 -18.43 -6.45 -45.01
CA ASN A 8 -19.80 -6.97 -44.98
C ASN A 8 -20.88 -5.88 -45.11
N ASP A 9 -20.65 -4.89 -45.99
CA ASP A 9 -21.52 -3.73 -46.24
C ASP A 9 -21.95 -2.96 -44.98
N ARG A 10 -21.12 -3.03 -43.92
CA ARG A 10 -21.41 -2.40 -42.63
C ARG A 10 -20.18 -1.78 -41.99
N TYR A 11 -19.15 -2.56 -41.71
CA TYR A 11 -18.06 -2.11 -40.86
C TYR A 11 -16.99 -1.37 -41.65
N VAL A 12 -16.89 -0.05 -41.46
CA VAL A 12 -15.90 0.77 -42.15
C VAL A 12 -14.56 0.64 -41.43
N LEU A 13 -13.58 -0.01 -42.04
CA LEU A 13 -12.25 -0.24 -41.46
C LEU A 13 -11.47 1.08 -41.41
N ARG A 14 -11.01 1.49 -40.21
CA ARG A 14 -10.34 2.78 -39.99
C ARG A 14 -8.83 2.63 -39.89
N SER A 15 -8.35 1.74 -39.01
CA SER A 15 -6.92 1.51 -38.79
C SER A 15 -6.65 0.06 -38.37
N LEU A 16 -5.45 -0.44 -38.66
CA LEU A 16 -4.98 -1.73 -38.14
C LEU A 16 -4.56 -1.55 -36.68
N LEU A 17 -5.08 -2.40 -35.78
CA LEU A 17 -4.73 -2.42 -34.35
C LEU A 17 -3.67 -3.47 -34.03
N GLY A 18 -3.65 -4.58 -34.77
CA GLY A 18 -2.66 -5.63 -34.60
C GLY A 18 -2.77 -6.72 -35.66
N GLU A 19 -1.68 -7.44 -35.89
CA GLU A 19 -1.61 -8.55 -36.82
C GLU A 19 -0.93 -9.73 -36.13
N GLY A 20 -1.60 -10.88 -36.13
CA GLY A 20 -1.09 -12.14 -35.59
C GLY A 20 -1.07 -13.24 -36.65
N GLY A 21 -0.56 -14.41 -36.27
CA GLY A 21 -0.38 -15.54 -37.19
C GLY A 21 -1.68 -16.10 -37.80
N SER A 22 -2.84 -15.88 -37.16
CA SER A 22 -4.14 -16.39 -37.60
C SER A 22 -5.15 -15.30 -38.00
N ALA A 23 -4.91 -14.04 -37.63
CA ALA A 23 -5.88 -12.96 -37.80
C ALA A 23 -5.25 -11.55 -37.83
N GLN A 24 -5.96 -10.62 -38.44
CA GLN A 24 -5.74 -9.17 -38.35
C GLN A 24 -6.87 -8.54 -37.54
N VAL A 25 -6.53 -7.58 -36.68
CA VAL A 25 -7.50 -6.83 -35.86
C VAL A 25 -7.53 -5.38 -36.33
N TYR A 26 -8.71 -4.89 -36.67
CA TYR A 26 -8.93 -3.54 -37.15
C TYR A 26 -9.81 -2.75 -36.18
N ARG A 27 -9.55 -1.44 -36.06
CA ARG A 27 -10.53 -0.47 -35.58
C ARG A 27 -11.51 -0.21 -36.71
N ALA A 28 -12.80 -0.29 -36.44
CA ALA A 28 -13.84 -0.02 -37.43
C ALA A 28 -15.00 0.78 -36.85
N TYR A 29 -15.70 1.49 -37.72
CA TYR A 29 -16.93 2.19 -37.39
C TYR A 29 -18.13 1.38 -37.88
N ASP A 30 -19.11 1.16 -36.98
CA ASP A 30 -20.40 0.55 -37.28
C ASP A 30 -21.46 1.65 -37.47
N PRO A 31 -21.80 2.04 -38.71
CA PRO A 31 -22.72 3.12 -39.01
C PRO A 31 -24.17 2.80 -38.64
N ARG A 32 -24.52 1.51 -38.45
CA ARG A 32 -25.89 1.12 -38.07
C ARG A 32 -26.18 1.37 -36.60
N LEU A 33 -25.16 1.26 -35.75
CA LEU A 33 -25.26 1.44 -34.30
C LEU A 33 -24.50 2.68 -33.81
N ASP A 34 -23.97 3.49 -34.74
CA ASP A 34 -23.19 4.70 -34.49
C ASP A 34 -22.11 4.52 -33.41
N ARG A 35 -21.22 3.53 -33.61
CA ARG A 35 -20.18 3.21 -32.62
C ARG A 35 -18.90 2.70 -33.25
N GLU A 36 -17.81 2.86 -32.51
CA GLU A 36 -16.52 2.24 -32.81
C GLU A 36 -16.47 0.81 -32.24
N VAL A 37 -15.91 -0.11 -33.03
CA VAL A 37 -15.72 -1.52 -32.68
C VAL A 37 -14.31 -1.99 -33.08
N ALA A 38 -13.84 -3.06 -32.45
CA ALA A 38 -12.72 -3.82 -32.96
C ALA A 38 -13.25 -4.99 -33.81
N VAL A 39 -12.65 -5.23 -34.97
CA VAL A 39 -13.03 -6.28 -35.92
C VAL A 39 -11.83 -7.21 -36.11
N LYS A 40 -11.96 -8.46 -35.68
CA LYS A 40 -10.94 -9.49 -35.87
C LYS A 40 -11.29 -10.32 -37.09
N VAL A 41 -10.41 -10.32 -38.08
CA VAL A 41 -10.60 -10.92 -39.41
C VAL A 41 -9.55 -12.00 -39.61
N LEU A 42 -9.98 -13.20 -39.95
CA LEU A 42 -9.05 -14.31 -40.17
C LEU A 42 -8.28 -14.18 -41.50
N HIS A 43 -7.09 -14.77 -41.54
CA HIS A 43 -6.31 -14.91 -42.78
C HIS A 43 -6.99 -15.88 -43.78
N PRO A 44 -6.82 -15.67 -45.10
CA PRO A 44 -7.67 -16.28 -46.14
C PRO A 44 -7.36 -17.76 -46.48
N HIS A 45 -6.62 -18.51 -45.66
CA HIS A 45 -6.15 -19.86 -46.02
C HIS A 45 -6.21 -20.89 -44.88
N LEU A 46 -7.13 -20.72 -43.92
CA LEU A 46 -7.37 -21.78 -42.93
C LEU A 46 -8.07 -22.97 -43.60
N PRO A 47 -7.59 -24.21 -43.40
CA PRO A 47 -8.30 -25.43 -43.80
C PRO A 47 -9.78 -25.42 -43.37
N ASP A 48 -10.68 -26.03 -44.15
CA ASP A 48 -12.12 -26.02 -43.85
C ASP A 48 -12.46 -26.55 -42.43
N GLY A 49 -11.68 -27.52 -41.94
CA GLY A 49 -11.80 -28.04 -40.56
C GLY A 49 -11.45 -27.01 -39.48
N ASP A 50 -10.49 -26.13 -39.75
CA ASP A 50 -10.06 -25.07 -38.85
C ASP A 50 -11.08 -23.92 -38.84
N ARG A 51 -11.67 -23.59 -40.00
CA ARG A 51 -12.76 -22.62 -40.10
C ARG A 51 -14.00 -23.07 -39.32
N ALA A 52 -14.44 -24.33 -39.47
CA ALA A 52 -15.60 -24.86 -38.74
C ALA A 52 -15.38 -24.89 -37.22
N ARG A 53 -14.16 -25.22 -36.78
CA ARG A 53 -13.76 -25.21 -35.37
C ARG A 53 -13.76 -23.79 -34.81
N PHE A 54 -13.18 -22.84 -35.55
CA PHE A 54 -13.18 -21.42 -35.20
C PHE A 54 -14.60 -20.88 -34.99
N LEU A 55 -15.52 -21.11 -35.93
CA LEU A 55 -16.90 -20.64 -35.82
C LEU A 55 -17.60 -21.22 -34.59
N ARG A 56 -17.29 -22.48 -34.23
CA ARG A 56 -17.82 -23.12 -33.01
C ARG A 56 -17.24 -22.49 -31.73
N GLU A 57 -15.96 -22.16 -31.72
CA GLU A 57 -15.31 -21.46 -30.59
C GLU A 57 -15.88 -20.05 -30.42
N VAL A 58 -15.99 -19.26 -31.48
CA VAL A 58 -16.59 -17.92 -31.42
C VAL A 58 -18.04 -17.98 -30.94
N ARG A 59 -18.83 -18.97 -31.38
CA ARG A 59 -20.20 -19.18 -30.88
C ARG A 59 -20.25 -19.57 -29.40
N THR A 60 -19.21 -20.23 -28.89
CA THR A 60 -19.09 -20.56 -27.46
C THR A 60 -18.77 -19.29 -26.66
N LEU A 61 -17.84 -18.47 -27.17
CA LEU A 61 -17.50 -17.17 -26.57
C LEU A 61 -18.66 -16.19 -26.60
N ALA A 62 -19.47 -16.18 -27.67
CA ALA A 62 -20.65 -15.34 -27.79
C ALA A 62 -21.74 -15.64 -26.74
N ARG A 63 -21.70 -16.81 -26.07
CA ARG A 63 -22.61 -17.16 -24.97
C ARG A 63 -22.11 -16.67 -23.62
N LEU A 64 -20.85 -16.25 -23.51
CA LEU A 64 -20.29 -15.78 -22.26
C LEU A 64 -20.82 -14.39 -21.93
N THR A 65 -21.43 -14.26 -20.75
CA THR A 65 -21.93 -12.98 -20.25
C THR A 65 -21.28 -12.71 -18.90
N HIS A 66 -20.14 -12.02 -18.91
CA HIS A 66 -19.44 -11.62 -17.70
C HIS A 66 -18.70 -10.30 -17.93
N PRO A 67 -18.73 -9.34 -16.99
CA PRO A 67 -18.12 -8.03 -17.18
C PRO A 67 -16.60 -8.09 -17.36
N GLY A 68 -15.92 -9.12 -16.86
CA GLY A 68 -14.48 -9.32 -17.11
C GLY A 68 -14.12 -10.12 -18.35
N VAL A 69 -15.08 -10.42 -19.23
CA VAL A 69 -14.85 -11.13 -20.49
C VAL A 69 -15.27 -10.22 -21.64
N VAL A 70 -14.45 -10.12 -22.69
CA VAL A 70 -14.80 -9.34 -23.88
C VAL A 70 -15.93 -10.06 -24.64
N PRO A 71 -17.11 -9.44 -24.82
CA PRO A 71 -18.21 -10.07 -25.52
C PRO A 71 -17.98 -10.04 -27.04
N VAL A 72 -18.46 -11.07 -27.72
CA VAL A 72 -18.61 -11.06 -29.18
C VAL A 72 -19.91 -10.32 -29.52
N LEU A 73 -19.82 -9.25 -30.31
CA LEU A 73 -20.95 -8.40 -30.69
C LEU A 73 -21.64 -8.88 -31.97
N ASP A 74 -20.86 -9.37 -32.94
CA ASP A 74 -21.36 -9.90 -34.21
C ASP A 74 -20.36 -10.91 -34.79
N LEU A 75 -20.84 -11.84 -35.61
CA LEU A 75 -20.05 -12.86 -36.31
C LEU A 75 -20.53 -12.91 -37.76
N GLY A 76 -19.61 -12.75 -38.71
CA GLY A 76 -19.93 -12.76 -40.12
C GLY A 76 -18.85 -13.39 -40.99
N GLU A 77 -19.16 -13.52 -42.27
CA GLU A 77 -18.26 -13.97 -43.32
C GLU A 77 -18.29 -12.95 -44.46
N THR A 78 -17.14 -12.66 -45.07
CA THR A 78 -17.03 -11.80 -46.25
C THR A 78 -16.38 -12.57 -47.38
N GLN A 79 -16.82 -12.33 -48.62
CA GLN A 79 -16.13 -12.80 -49.82
C GLN A 79 -15.17 -11.72 -50.32
N GLU A 80 -13.89 -12.06 -50.53
CA GLU A 80 -12.95 -11.16 -51.21
C GLU A 80 -13.08 -11.27 -52.73
N ALA A 81 -12.56 -10.28 -53.46
CA ALA A 81 -12.59 -10.20 -54.93
C ALA A 81 -11.93 -11.41 -55.66
N GLY A 82 -11.24 -12.30 -54.94
CA GLY A 82 -10.68 -13.56 -55.42
C GLY A 82 -11.47 -14.82 -55.03
N GLY A 83 -12.67 -14.70 -54.48
CA GLY A 83 -13.54 -15.84 -54.10
C GLY A 83 -13.23 -16.49 -52.74
N ALA A 84 -12.17 -16.06 -52.06
CA ALA A 84 -11.84 -16.51 -50.71
C ALA A 84 -12.84 -15.96 -49.67
N VAL A 85 -13.33 -16.83 -48.79
CA VAL A 85 -14.23 -16.45 -47.68
C VAL A 85 -13.39 -16.21 -46.42
N ARG A 86 -13.53 -15.03 -45.81
CA ARG A 86 -12.93 -14.71 -44.51
C ARG A 86 -14.01 -14.57 -43.45
N ALA A 87 -13.91 -15.36 -42.39
CA ALA A 87 -14.72 -15.14 -41.21
C ALA A 87 -14.16 -13.98 -40.39
N PHE A 88 -15.04 -13.21 -39.78
CA PHE A 88 -14.71 -12.13 -38.87
C PHE A 88 -15.69 -12.10 -37.71
N PHE A 89 -15.25 -11.54 -36.59
CA PHE A 89 -16.16 -11.17 -35.51
C PHE A 89 -15.84 -9.78 -34.99
N THR A 90 -16.83 -9.15 -34.38
CA THR A 90 -16.70 -7.81 -33.81
C THR A 90 -16.77 -7.87 -32.29
N MET A 91 -16.05 -6.96 -31.64
CA MET A 91 -15.98 -6.83 -30.19
C MET A 91 -15.87 -5.36 -29.79
N PRO A 92 -16.17 -4.99 -28.53
CA PRO A 92 -15.96 -3.63 -28.05
C PRO A 92 -14.51 -3.20 -28.26
N LEU A 93 -14.30 -1.95 -28.70
CA LEU A 93 -12.98 -1.36 -28.75
C LEU A 93 -12.54 -0.97 -27.33
N LEU A 94 -11.53 -1.65 -26.79
CA LEU A 94 -10.96 -1.33 -25.49
C LEU A 94 -9.83 -0.31 -25.64
N THR A 95 -9.96 0.83 -24.97
CA THR A 95 -9.05 1.98 -25.09
C THR A 95 -8.05 2.10 -23.94
N GLY A 96 -8.19 1.30 -22.88
CA GLY A 96 -7.34 1.37 -21.68
C GLY A 96 -5.97 0.70 -21.82
N GLY A 97 -5.68 0.05 -22.96
CA GLY A 97 -4.43 -0.68 -23.18
C GLY A 97 -4.34 -2.01 -22.41
N PRO A 98 -3.18 -2.69 -22.42
CA PRO A 98 -2.98 -3.94 -21.69
C PRO A 98 -2.93 -3.71 -20.17
N VAL A 99 -3.18 -4.77 -19.39
CA VAL A 99 -3.15 -4.74 -17.92
C VAL A 99 -1.81 -4.27 -17.34
N THR A 100 -0.72 -4.38 -18.09
CA THR A 100 0.59 -3.82 -17.73
C THR A 100 0.58 -2.31 -17.53
N ALA A 101 -0.41 -1.58 -18.05
CA ALA A 101 -0.58 -0.15 -17.78
C ALA A 101 -0.96 0.17 -16.32
N LEU A 102 -1.25 -0.85 -15.49
CA LEU A 102 -1.50 -0.71 -14.06
C LEU A 102 -0.22 -0.70 -13.21
N GLY A 103 0.95 -0.94 -13.80
CA GLY A 103 2.22 -0.96 -13.08
C GLY A 103 3.44 -0.62 -13.95
N PRO A 104 4.68 -0.81 -13.46
CA PRO A 104 5.09 -1.45 -12.21
C PRO A 104 4.40 -0.88 -10.97
N LEU A 105 4.24 -1.68 -9.91
CA LEU A 105 3.69 -1.14 -8.67
C LEU A 105 4.60 -0.04 -8.11
N GLU A 106 3.98 1.08 -7.76
CA GLU A 106 4.63 2.16 -7.04
C GLU A 106 4.13 2.14 -5.60
N ASP A 107 4.96 2.60 -4.66
CA ASP A 107 4.64 2.65 -3.23
C ASP A 107 3.70 3.83 -2.97
N ALA A 108 2.48 3.68 -3.50
CA ALA A 108 1.40 4.65 -3.49
C ALA A 108 0.04 3.92 -3.37
N PRO A 109 -0.90 4.42 -2.53
CA PRO A 109 -2.16 3.72 -2.28
C PRO A 109 -3.03 3.55 -3.54
N GLY A 110 -3.01 4.52 -4.46
CA GLY A 110 -3.85 4.51 -5.67
C GLY A 110 -3.50 3.38 -6.66
N PRO A 111 -2.26 3.32 -7.19
CA PRO A 111 -1.82 2.26 -8.09
C PRO A 111 -1.97 0.87 -7.48
N LEU A 112 -1.62 0.71 -6.20
CA LEU A 112 -1.79 -0.54 -5.47
C LEU A 112 -3.27 -0.93 -5.34
N ALA A 113 -4.15 0.03 -5.04
CA ALA A 113 -5.57 -0.23 -4.94
C ALA A 113 -6.19 -0.65 -6.27
N GLN A 114 -5.76 -0.01 -7.35
CA GLN A 114 -6.17 -0.34 -8.70
C GLN A 114 -5.67 -1.72 -9.12
N PHE A 115 -4.40 -2.03 -8.85
CA PHE A 115 -3.83 -3.36 -9.07
C PHE A 115 -4.60 -4.44 -8.32
N LEU A 116 -4.84 -4.28 -7.01
CA LEU A 116 -5.57 -5.25 -6.19
C LEU A 116 -7.01 -5.45 -6.68
N THR A 117 -7.67 -4.37 -7.09
CA THR A 117 -9.02 -4.43 -7.69
C THR A 117 -9.00 -5.19 -9.00
N ALA A 118 -8.06 -4.88 -9.89
CA ALA A 118 -7.90 -5.54 -11.18
C ALA A 118 -7.53 -7.02 -11.04
N ALA A 119 -6.61 -7.36 -10.14
CA ALA A 119 -6.18 -8.74 -9.86
C ALA A 119 -7.35 -9.60 -9.36
N ALA A 120 -8.14 -9.09 -8.40
CA ALA A 120 -9.33 -9.78 -7.92
C ALA A 120 -10.40 -9.92 -9.02
N PHE A 121 -10.59 -8.89 -9.84
CA PHE A 121 -11.57 -8.90 -10.92
C PHE A 121 -11.21 -9.88 -12.05
N ALA A 122 -9.95 -9.88 -12.50
CA ALA A 122 -9.44 -10.82 -13.49
C ALA A 122 -9.52 -12.27 -12.99
N SER A 123 -9.20 -12.50 -11.71
CA SER A 123 -9.32 -13.83 -11.09
C SER A 123 -10.76 -14.35 -11.13
N ARG A 124 -11.76 -13.51 -10.78
CA ARG A 124 -13.19 -13.87 -10.88
C ARG A 124 -13.63 -14.13 -12.32
N ALA A 125 -13.20 -13.28 -13.25
CA ALA A 125 -13.51 -13.45 -14.67
C ALA A 125 -13.00 -14.78 -15.21
N LEU A 126 -11.78 -15.16 -14.81
CA LEU A 126 -11.19 -16.44 -15.18
C LEU A 126 -11.93 -17.62 -14.53
N GLY A 127 -12.34 -17.48 -13.25
CA GLY A 127 -13.18 -18.46 -12.57
C GLY A 127 -14.53 -18.69 -13.26
N TYR A 128 -15.19 -17.61 -13.73
CA TYR A 128 -16.41 -17.71 -14.52
C TYR A 128 -16.19 -18.51 -15.82
N VAL A 129 -15.11 -18.22 -16.54
CA VAL A 129 -14.75 -18.93 -17.78
C VAL A 129 -14.53 -20.42 -17.52
N HIS A 130 -13.80 -20.75 -16.45
CA HIS A 130 -13.54 -22.14 -16.05
C HIS A 130 -14.82 -22.89 -15.67
N ALA A 131 -15.78 -22.22 -15.03
CA ALA A 131 -17.09 -22.81 -14.69
C ALA A 131 -17.93 -23.15 -15.93
N GLN A 132 -17.65 -22.55 -17.08
CA GLN A 132 -18.25 -22.90 -18.38
C GLN A 132 -17.49 -24.03 -19.11
N GLY A 133 -16.50 -24.65 -18.47
CA GLY A 133 -15.67 -25.71 -19.05
C GLY A 133 -14.63 -25.23 -20.06
N ILE A 134 -14.34 -23.93 -20.08
CA ILE A 134 -13.39 -23.32 -21.01
C ILE A 134 -12.07 -23.08 -20.27
N VAL A 135 -10.94 -23.38 -20.91
CA VAL A 135 -9.57 -23.08 -20.41
C VAL A 135 -8.88 -22.21 -21.46
N HIS A 136 -8.26 -21.11 -21.03
CA HIS A 136 -7.69 -20.08 -21.90
C HIS A 136 -6.41 -20.56 -22.63
N ARG A 137 -5.47 -21.19 -21.91
CA ARG A 137 -4.20 -21.79 -22.38
C ARG A 137 -3.12 -20.82 -22.90
N ASP A 138 -3.48 -19.60 -23.27
CA ASP A 138 -2.53 -18.59 -23.75
C ASP A 138 -2.75 -17.21 -23.10
N LEU A 139 -2.85 -17.16 -21.78
CA LEU A 139 -3.09 -15.91 -21.08
C LEU A 139 -1.81 -15.07 -21.01
N THR A 140 -1.84 -13.87 -21.58
CA THR A 140 -0.70 -12.94 -21.69
C THR A 140 -1.17 -11.51 -21.39
N PRO A 141 -0.27 -10.52 -21.21
CA PRO A 141 -0.69 -9.13 -21.01
C PRO A 141 -1.51 -8.55 -22.15
N GLY A 142 -1.27 -8.99 -23.40
CA GLY A 142 -2.04 -8.57 -24.56
C GLY A 142 -3.48 -9.11 -24.59
N ASN A 143 -3.74 -10.19 -23.87
CA ASN A 143 -5.05 -10.84 -23.78
C ASN A 143 -5.85 -10.40 -22.55
N VAL A 144 -5.29 -9.51 -21.72
CA VAL A 144 -5.96 -8.88 -20.58
C VAL A 144 -5.92 -7.37 -20.78
N LEU A 145 -6.98 -6.82 -21.38
CA LEU A 145 -7.06 -5.40 -21.72
C LEU A 145 -7.89 -4.63 -20.71
N LEU A 146 -7.60 -3.34 -20.51
CA LEU A 146 -8.32 -2.45 -19.62
C LEU A 146 -9.45 -1.73 -20.37
N ASP A 147 -10.61 -1.61 -19.73
CA ASP A 147 -11.68 -0.73 -20.19
C ASP A 147 -11.49 0.73 -19.72
N GLY A 148 -12.44 1.60 -20.04
CA GLY A 148 -12.40 3.02 -19.66
C GLY A 148 -12.40 3.27 -18.14
N ALA A 149 -12.85 2.31 -17.34
CA ALA A 149 -12.79 2.35 -15.87
C ALA A 149 -11.51 1.69 -15.32
N ARG A 150 -10.57 1.31 -16.19
CA ARG A 150 -9.33 0.59 -15.88
C ARG A 150 -9.57 -0.77 -15.21
N LEU A 151 -10.68 -1.44 -15.55
CA LEU A 151 -10.94 -2.81 -15.15
C LEU A 151 -10.52 -3.80 -16.25
N PRO A 152 -9.92 -4.95 -15.89
CA PRO A 152 -9.42 -5.90 -16.85
C PRO A 152 -10.54 -6.72 -17.51
N ARG A 153 -10.40 -6.94 -18.81
CA ARG A 153 -11.27 -7.70 -19.69
C ARG A 153 -10.41 -8.75 -20.40
N ILE A 154 -10.75 -10.02 -20.20
CA ILE A 154 -10.05 -11.15 -20.81
C ILE A 154 -10.61 -11.39 -22.21
N MET A 155 -9.74 -11.58 -23.18
CA MET A 155 -10.08 -11.87 -24.57
C MET A 155 -9.20 -12.99 -25.14
N ASP A 156 -9.52 -13.44 -26.36
CA ASP A 156 -8.69 -14.38 -27.12
C ASP A 156 -8.48 -15.76 -26.47
N PHE A 157 -9.55 -16.29 -25.88
CA PHE A 157 -9.60 -17.68 -25.42
C PHE A 157 -9.31 -18.66 -26.55
N GLY A 158 -8.17 -19.33 -26.48
CA GLY A 158 -7.99 -20.65 -27.07
C GLY A 158 -8.10 -20.80 -28.58
N LEU A 159 -8.02 -19.73 -29.40
CA LEU A 159 -7.92 -19.83 -30.87
C LEU A 159 -6.67 -20.63 -31.33
N VAL A 160 -5.78 -20.96 -30.41
CA VAL A 160 -4.58 -21.80 -30.60
C VAL A 160 -4.92 -23.30 -30.63
N ALA A 161 -6.13 -23.72 -30.21
CA ALA A 161 -6.60 -25.11 -30.35
C ALA A 161 -6.87 -25.54 -31.81
N LEU A 162 -6.69 -24.63 -32.77
CA LEU A 162 -6.59 -24.95 -34.21
C LEU A 162 -5.37 -25.85 -34.52
N SER A 163 -4.38 -25.95 -33.62
CA SER A 163 -3.20 -26.80 -33.80
C SER A 163 -3.24 -28.12 -33.00
N GLU A 164 -4.35 -28.85 -32.96
CA GLU A 164 -4.38 -30.19 -32.31
C GLU A 164 -3.42 -31.22 -32.96
N HIS A 165 -2.77 -30.88 -34.08
CA HIS A 165 -1.63 -31.63 -34.63
C HIS A 165 -0.28 -31.34 -33.95
N SER A 166 -0.22 -30.46 -32.93
CA SER A 166 1.02 -30.06 -32.27
C SER A 166 1.43 -30.94 -31.07
N ARG A 167 1.06 -32.23 -31.06
CA ARG A 167 1.60 -33.20 -30.08
C ARG A 167 3.09 -33.52 -30.28
N HIS A 168 3.75 -32.92 -31.28
CA HIS A 168 5.15 -33.21 -31.65
C HIS A 168 6.07 -31.99 -31.85
N LEU A 169 5.66 -30.77 -31.48
CA LEU A 169 6.39 -29.55 -31.87
C LEU A 169 7.54 -29.09 -30.96
N THR A 170 7.83 -29.77 -29.86
CA THR A 170 9.11 -29.59 -29.13
C THR A 170 10.32 -30.08 -29.92
N ARG A 171 10.13 -30.79 -31.05
CA ARG A 171 11.20 -31.32 -31.92
C ARG A 171 11.66 -30.38 -33.04
N SER A 172 10.93 -29.31 -33.35
CA SER A 172 11.22 -28.42 -34.51
C SER A 172 11.66 -27.00 -34.14
N GLY A 173 11.90 -26.71 -32.85
CA GLY A 173 12.48 -25.43 -32.42
C GLY A 173 11.58 -24.19 -32.56
N VAL A 174 10.28 -24.36 -32.86
CA VAL A 174 9.30 -23.26 -32.92
C VAL A 174 8.38 -23.36 -31.72
N THR A 175 8.54 -22.44 -30.76
CA THR A 175 7.69 -22.37 -29.57
C THR A 175 6.32 -21.80 -29.92
N LEU A 176 5.24 -22.50 -29.57
CA LEU A 176 3.87 -21.98 -29.67
C LEU A 176 3.51 -21.28 -28.35
N GLY A 177 3.20 -19.98 -28.42
CA GLY A 177 2.83 -19.14 -27.28
C GLY A 177 3.96 -18.20 -26.83
N THR A 178 3.72 -17.44 -25.76
CA THR A 178 4.74 -16.56 -25.16
C THR A 178 5.37 -17.26 -23.94
N PRO A 179 6.60 -17.79 -24.01
CA PRO A 179 7.21 -18.63 -22.98
C PRO A 179 7.17 -18.02 -21.56
N ALA A 180 7.29 -16.70 -21.46
CA ALA A 180 7.34 -15.94 -20.21
C ALA A 180 6.09 -16.05 -19.30
N TYR A 181 4.99 -16.63 -19.78
CA TYR A 181 3.75 -16.80 -19.01
C TYR A 181 3.28 -18.25 -18.95
N MET A 182 4.03 -19.19 -19.53
CA MET A 182 3.59 -20.57 -19.67
C MET A 182 3.62 -21.31 -18.32
N ALA A 183 2.58 -22.09 -18.02
CA ALA A 183 2.55 -22.92 -16.83
C ALA A 183 3.54 -24.10 -16.93
N PRO A 184 4.14 -24.57 -15.82
CA PRO A 184 5.11 -25.68 -15.81
C PRO A 184 4.59 -26.96 -16.50
N GLU A 185 3.34 -27.32 -16.23
CA GLU A 185 2.69 -28.50 -16.81
C GLU A 185 2.41 -28.32 -18.32
N GLN A 186 2.12 -27.09 -18.75
CA GLN A 186 1.97 -26.75 -20.17
C GLN A 186 3.31 -26.84 -20.90
N ALA A 187 4.39 -26.34 -20.30
CA ALA A 187 5.75 -26.45 -20.83
C ALA A 187 6.23 -27.90 -20.95
N ARG A 188 5.79 -28.79 -20.04
CA ARG A 188 6.02 -30.24 -20.10
C ARG A 188 5.09 -30.97 -21.07
N GLY A 189 4.04 -30.32 -21.59
CA GLY A 189 3.06 -30.91 -22.49
C GLY A 189 2.07 -31.87 -21.80
N VAL A 190 1.83 -31.71 -20.49
CA VAL A 190 0.95 -32.61 -19.71
C VAL A 190 -0.11 -31.83 -18.92
N GLY A 191 -1.34 -32.33 -18.90
CA GLY A 191 -2.34 -31.94 -17.89
C GLY A 191 -2.75 -30.46 -17.82
N VAL A 192 -2.88 -29.76 -18.95
CA VAL A 192 -3.31 -28.35 -18.97
C VAL A 192 -4.78 -28.21 -18.54
N GLY A 193 -5.05 -27.37 -17.55
CA GLY A 193 -6.39 -27.17 -16.98
C GLY A 193 -6.59 -25.78 -16.37
N PRO A 194 -7.69 -25.55 -15.63
CA PRO A 194 -8.01 -24.25 -15.00
C PRO A 194 -6.85 -23.64 -14.18
N ARG A 195 -6.14 -24.47 -13.42
CA ARG A 195 -4.99 -24.04 -12.60
C ARG A 195 -3.78 -23.62 -13.44
N SER A 196 -3.68 -24.04 -14.70
CA SER A 196 -2.65 -23.56 -15.64
C SER A 196 -2.88 -22.10 -16.02
N ASP A 197 -4.15 -21.70 -16.23
CA ASP A 197 -4.47 -20.28 -16.49
C ASP A 197 -4.24 -19.40 -15.26
N LEU A 198 -4.47 -19.92 -14.05
CA LEU A 198 -4.16 -19.20 -12.81
C LEU A 198 -2.66 -18.92 -12.67
N TYR A 199 -1.80 -19.86 -13.06
CA TYR A 199 -0.36 -19.64 -13.11
C TYR A 199 -0.01 -18.53 -14.11
N ALA A 200 -0.57 -18.60 -15.32
CA ALA A 200 -0.33 -17.60 -16.36
C ALA A 200 -0.82 -16.20 -15.90
N LEU A 201 -1.98 -16.12 -15.23
CA LEU A 201 -2.46 -14.88 -14.62
C LEU A 201 -1.49 -14.38 -13.54
N GLY A 202 -0.98 -15.28 -12.71
CA GLY A 202 0.06 -14.98 -11.72
C GLY A 202 1.31 -14.36 -12.36
N ALA A 203 1.80 -14.93 -13.47
CA ALA A 203 2.95 -14.40 -14.21
C ALA A 203 2.66 -13.03 -14.84
N VAL A 204 1.45 -12.81 -15.38
CA VAL A 204 1.00 -11.50 -15.88
C VAL A 204 0.97 -10.47 -14.75
N LEU A 205 0.35 -10.79 -13.62
CA LEU A 205 0.25 -9.89 -12.47
C LEU A 205 1.60 -9.65 -11.81
N TYR A 206 2.51 -10.63 -11.80
CA TYR A 206 3.89 -10.47 -11.36
C TYR A 206 4.60 -9.44 -12.24
N ARG A 207 4.42 -9.49 -13.56
CA ARG A 207 4.95 -8.47 -14.47
C ARG A 207 4.37 -7.08 -14.21
N VAL A 208 3.07 -6.99 -13.94
CA VAL A 208 2.43 -5.73 -13.55
C VAL A 208 3.01 -5.22 -12.23
N ALA A 209 3.27 -6.11 -11.26
CA ALA A 209 3.83 -5.74 -9.97
C ALA A 209 5.29 -5.30 -10.07
N CYS A 210 6.13 -6.07 -10.76
CA CYS A 210 7.58 -5.91 -10.75
C CYS A 210 8.16 -5.16 -11.95
N GLY A 211 7.36 -4.94 -13.01
CA GLY A 211 7.83 -4.42 -14.30
C GLY A 211 8.48 -5.46 -15.21
N SER A 212 8.86 -6.62 -14.67
CA SER A 212 9.47 -7.75 -15.38
C SER A 212 8.69 -9.04 -15.11
N PRO A 213 8.54 -9.96 -16.07
CA PRO A 213 7.99 -11.30 -15.81
C PRO A 213 8.83 -12.06 -14.76
N PRO A 214 8.28 -13.14 -14.16
CA PRO A 214 8.98 -13.90 -13.11
C PRO A 214 10.28 -14.55 -13.59
N PHE A 215 10.38 -14.86 -14.89
CA PHE A 215 11.53 -15.50 -15.50
C PHE A 215 11.91 -14.79 -16.80
N VAL A 216 13.22 -14.62 -16.99
CA VAL A 216 13.84 -14.01 -18.18
C VAL A 216 15.08 -14.82 -18.51
N GLY A 217 15.28 -15.10 -19.79
CA GLY A 217 16.43 -15.85 -20.26
C GLY A 217 16.72 -15.57 -21.73
N ASP A 218 17.92 -15.94 -22.17
CA ASP A 218 18.44 -15.62 -23.51
C ASP A 218 17.79 -16.43 -24.64
N SER A 219 16.92 -17.39 -24.30
CA SER A 219 16.15 -18.19 -25.25
C SER A 219 14.83 -18.68 -24.65
N ASP A 220 13.85 -18.97 -25.51
CA ASP A 220 12.57 -19.56 -25.12
C ASP A 220 12.76 -20.84 -24.29
N GLN A 221 13.72 -21.69 -24.68
CA GLN A 221 14.02 -22.93 -23.96
C GLN A 221 14.54 -22.68 -22.55
N SER A 222 15.36 -21.65 -22.37
CA SER A 222 15.83 -21.21 -21.05
C SER A 222 14.66 -20.76 -20.18
N VAL A 223 13.80 -19.89 -20.70
CA VAL A 223 12.62 -19.42 -19.96
C VAL A 223 11.69 -20.59 -19.59
N LEU A 224 11.40 -21.50 -20.53
CA LEU A 224 10.61 -22.70 -20.24
C LEU A 224 11.25 -23.57 -19.15
N PHE A 225 12.58 -23.74 -19.18
CA PHE A 225 13.30 -24.47 -18.14
C PHE A 225 13.11 -23.82 -16.76
N GLN A 226 13.25 -22.49 -16.67
CA GLN A 226 13.05 -21.74 -15.43
C GLN A 226 11.63 -21.89 -14.90
N HIS A 227 10.61 -21.76 -15.77
CA HIS A 227 9.23 -22.02 -15.39
C HIS A 227 9.03 -23.41 -14.79
N VAL A 228 9.74 -24.43 -15.33
CA VAL A 228 9.60 -25.83 -14.93
C VAL A 228 10.36 -26.20 -13.66
N TYR A 229 11.53 -25.60 -13.41
CA TYR A 229 12.48 -26.06 -12.39
C TYR A 229 12.98 -25.00 -11.41
N GLU A 230 12.95 -23.70 -11.75
CA GLU A 230 13.45 -22.63 -10.88
C GLU A 230 12.34 -21.97 -10.10
N GLU A 231 12.55 -21.67 -8.82
CA GLU A 231 11.59 -20.86 -8.06
C GLU A 231 11.66 -19.39 -8.53
N PRO A 232 10.51 -18.69 -8.65
CA PRO A 232 10.52 -17.28 -9.00
C PRO A 232 11.22 -16.48 -7.90
N ALA A 233 11.92 -15.41 -8.29
CA ALA A 233 12.43 -14.44 -7.32
C ALA A 233 11.28 -13.88 -6.46
N ASP A 234 11.57 -13.46 -5.24
CA ASP A 234 10.56 -12.77 -4.45
C ASP A 234 10.20 -11.45 -5.16
N PRO A 235 8.91 -11.15 -5.42
CA PRO A 235 8.50 -9.89 -6.03
C PRO A 235 9.10 -8.66 -5.33
N ARG A 236 9.31 -8.75 -4.01
CA ARG A 236 9.84 -7.66 -3.17
C ARG A 236 11.32 -7.41 -3.41
N ASP A 237 12.05 -8.38 -3.94
CA ASP A 237 13.46 -8.22 -4.29
C ASP A 237 13.60 -7.39 -5.57
N LEU A 238 12.72 -7.62 -6.55
CA LEU A 238 12.68 -6.87 -7.80
C LEU A 238 12.00 -5.51 -7.65
N ASN A 239 10.90 -5.44 -6.89
CA ASN A 239 10.19 -4.22 -6.63
C ASN A 239 9.81 -4.08 -5.14
N PRO A 240 10.56 -3.26 -4.39
CA PRO A 240 10.29 -2.98 -2.97
C PRO A 240 8.91 -2.36 -2.67
N ALA A 241 8.24 -1.79 -3.67
CA ALA A 241 6.89 -1.24 -3.53
C ALA A 241 5.79 -2.31 -3.44
N VAL A 242 6.12 -3.58 -3.71
CA VAL A 242 5.17 -4.69 -3.60
C VAL A 242 4.97 -5.04 -2.12
N PRO A 243 3.75 -4.93 -1.57
CA PRO A 243 3.49 -5.32 -0.18
C PRO A 243 3.65 -6.82 0.05
N ASP A 244 3.94 -7.21 1.29
CA ASP A 244 4.09 -8.62 1.70
C ASP A 244 2.86 -9.45 1.34
N ALA A 245 1.65 -8.92 1.59
CA ALA A 245 0.42 -9.62 1.27
C ALA A 245 0.22 -9.83 -0.25
N VAL A 246 0.67 -8.87 -1.08
CA VAL A 246 0.64 -9.01 -2.54
C VAL A 246 1.65 -10.06 -2.99
N ALA A 247 2.87 -10.02 -2.46
CA ALA A 247 3.93 -10.97 -2.79
C ALA A 247 3.50 -12.41 -2.49
N ARG A 248 2.85 -12.65 -1.34
CA ARG A 248 2.31 -13.98 -0.97
C ARG A 248 1.32 -14.52 -1.99
N VAL A 249 0.38 -13.70 -2.47
CA VAL A 249 -0.62 -14.15 -3.46
C VAL A 249 0.02 -14.40 -4.83
N LEU A 250 0.97 -13.55 -5.27
CA LEU A 250 1.72 -13.77 -6.51
C LEU A 250 2.48 -15.10 -6.49
N LEU A 251 3.21 -15.37 -5.41
CA LEU A 251 3.97 -16.61 -5.26
C LEU A 251 3.06 -17.84 -5.17
N ALA A 252 1.90 -17.73 -4.51
CA ALA A 252 0.91 -18.83 -4.47
C ALA A 252 0.35 -19.17 -5.87
N LEU A 253 0.10 -18.17 -6.72
CA LEU A 253 -0.32 -18.40 -8.11
C LEU A 253 0.79 -19.03 -8.95
N LEU A 254 2.05 -18.70 -8.66
CA LEU A 254 3.25 -19.20 -9.36
C LEU A 254 3.79 -20.53 -8.81
N ALA A 255 3.05 -21.20 -7.91
CA ALA A 255 3.45 -22.50 -7.39
C ALA A 255 3.64 -23.54 -8.52
N LYS A 256 4.70 -24.34 -8.44
CA LYS A 256 5.07 -25.27 -9.52
C LYS A 256 4.06 -26.39 -9.73
N LYS A 257 3.55 -26.95 -8.63
CA LYS A 257 2.50 -27.98 -8.68
C LYS A 257 1.13 -27.31 -8.79
N PRO A 258 0.27 -27.74 -9.74
CA PRO A 258 -1.07 -27.15 -9.88
C PRO A 258 -1.87 -27.17 -8.58
N GLU A 259 -1.81 -28.25 -7.80
CA GLU A 259 -2.54 -28.45 -6.54
C GLU A 259 -2.17 -27.45 -5.43
N ASP A 260 -0.95 -26.91 -5.44
CA ASP A 260 -0.47 -25.91 -4.47
C ASP A 260 -0.97 -24.48 -4.79
N ARG A 261 -1.58 -24.28 -5.97
CA ARG A 261 -2.19 -23.02 -6.38
C ARG A 261 -3.59 -22.84 -5.76
N PRO A 262 -4.20 -21.65 -5.82
CA PRO A 262 -5.60 -21.47 -5.46
C PRO A 262 -6.51 -22.41 -6.26
N GLU A 263 -7.59 -22.87 -5.63
CA GLU A 263 -8.45 -23.91 -6.20
C GLU A 263 -9.10 -23.51 -7.53
N ASN A 264 -9.56 -22.27 -7.60
CA ASN A 264 -10.25 -21.68 -8.73
C ASN A 264 -10.10 -20.15 -8.69
N GLY A 265 -10.65 -19.48 -9.70
CA GLY A 265 -10.60 -18.02 -9.79
C GLY A 265 -11.26 -17.28 -8.64
N GLU A 266 -12.29 -17.85 -8.00
CA GLU A 266 -12.96 -17.25 -6.84
C GLU A 266 -12.05 -17.33 -5.59
N ALA A 267 -11.40 -18.47 -5.36
CA ALA A 267 -10.41 -18.62 -4.28
C ALA A 267 -9.23 -17.64 -4.46
N ALA A 268 -8.72 -17.50 -5.69
CA ALA A 268 -7.69 -16.51 -5.99
C ALA A 268 -8.19 -15.07 -5.75
N ALA A 269 -9.41 -14.73 -6.15
CA ALA A 269 -10.00 -13.42 -5.89
C ALA A 269 -10.22 -13.16 -4.39
N HIS A 270 -10.58 -14.18 -3.63
CA HIS A 270 -10.68 -14.09 -2.18
C HIS A 270 -9.32 -13.81 -1.54
N LEU A 271 -8.25 -14.48 -1.99
CA LEU A 271 -6.89 -14.17 -1.55
C LEU A 271 -6.48 -12.73 -1.88
N TRP A 272 -6.85 -12.20 -3.05
CA TRP A 272 -6.65 -10.79 -3.38
C TRP A 272 -7.48 -9.85 -2.49
N ALA A 273 -8.70 -10.23 -2.12
CA ALA A 273 -9.53 -9.47 -1.18
C ALA A 273 -8.94 -9.48 0.24
N LEU A 274 -8.39 -10.61 0.69
CA LEU A 274 -7.64 -10.71 1.94
C LEU A 274 -6.36 -9.88 1.88
N ALA A 275 -5.59 -9.97 0.79
CA ALA A 275 -4.40 -9.13 0.60
C ALA A 275 -4.75 -7.65 0.56
N ARG A 276 -5.86 -7.27 -0.06
CA ARG A 276 -6.43 -5.92 0.03
C ARG A 276 -6.79 -5.57 1.46
N ARG A 277 -7.45 -6.45 2.21
CA ARG A 277 -7.75 -6.20 3.61
C ARG A 277 -6.48 -6.09 4.46
N ASP A 278 -5.44 -6.86 4.18
CA ASP A 278 -4.18 -6.84 4.92
C ASP A 278 -3.36 -5.60 4.55
N VAL A 279 -3.25 -5.27 3.26
CA VAL A 279 -2.62 -4.05 2.75
C VAL A 279 -3.35 -2.82 3.25
N TRP A 280 -4.69 -2.80 3.22
CA TRP A 280 -5.45 -1.69 3.77
C TRP A 280 -5.53 -1.76 5.28
N ALA A 281 -5.45 -2.92 5.92
CA ALA A 281 -5.23 -2.96 7.35
C ALA A 281 -3.85 -2.37 7.63
N GLU A 282 -2.81 -2.60 6.83
CA GLU A 282 -1.46 -2.04 6.95
C GLU A 282 -1.39 -0.55 6.54
N HIS A 283 -2.20 -0.08 5.58
CA HIS A 283 -2.30 1.31 5.12
C HIS A 283 -3.26 2.16 5.97
N VAL A 284 -4.34 1.56 6.49
CA VAL A 284 -5.26 2.15 7.49
C VAL A 284 -4.65 2.02 8.90
N ARG A 285 -3.76 1.04 9.14
CA ARG A 285 -2.73 1.09 10.20
C ARG A 285 -1.58 1.98 9.72
N GLY A 286 -1.92 3.20 9.27
CA GLY A 286 -0.97 4.24 8.90
C GLY A 286 0.22 4.13 9.83
N GLN A 287 1.33 3.67 9.26
CA GLN A 287 2.50 3.30 10.04
C GLN A 287 3.16 4.59 10.52
N TYR A 288 2.59 5.23 11.56
CA TYR A 288 3.43 5.48 12.72
C TYR A 288 3.76 4.13 13.31
N ARG A 289 4.78 3.56 12.72
CA ARG A 289 6.00 3.16 13.39
C ARG A 289 6.24 3.84 14.77
N GLY A 290 5.31 3.59 15.70
CA GLY A 290 5.09 4.21 17.00
C GLY A 290 3.67 4.17 17.58
N GLY A 291 2.74 3.41 16.98
CA GLY A 291 1.39 3.15 17.51
C GLY A 291 0.28 4.05 16.95
N ARG A 292 -0.97 3.69 17.28
CA ARG A 292 -2.24 4.36 16.90
C ARG A 292 -2.38 5.83 17.35
N ALA A 293 -1.33 6.52 17.80
CA ALA A 293 -1.47 7.81 18.49
C ALA A 293 -0.74 8.98 17.81
N ARG A 294 -0.33 8.88 16.53
CA ARG A 294 0.58 9.89 15.98
C ARG A 294 0.26 10.46 14.58
N THR A 295 -0.43 9.79 13.63
CA THR A 295 -0.90 10.36 12.31
C THR A 295 -2.19 9.68 11.96
N GLY A 296 -3.03 10.47 11.33
CA GLY A 296 -4.18 9.97 10.64
C GLY A 296 -5.36 9.91 11.59
N GLU A 297 -6.49 10.34 11.05
CA GLU A 297 -7.77 10.25 11.71
C GLU A 297 -8.05 8.80 12.16
N HIS A 298 -8.29 8.61 13.45
CA HIS A 298 -8.74 7.34 14.01
C HIS A 298 -10.26 7.25 13.85
N PRO A 299 -10.81 6.50 12.90
CA PRO A 299 -12.26 6.49 12.68
C PRO A 299 -13.02 5.84 13.85
N ASP A 300 -12.34 5.05 14.69
CA ASP A 300 -12.95 4.21 15.73
C ASP A 300 -12.90 4.80 17.15
N GLY A 301 -12.40 6.01 17.37
CA GLY A 301 -12.44 6.67 18.69
C GLY A 301 -13.82 7.22 19.06
N PRO A 302 -13.94 8.02 20.14
CA PRO A 302 -15.22 8.54 20.59
C PRO A 302 -15.87 9.48 19.55
N ALA A 303 -16.98 9.05 18.93
CA ALA A 303 -17.73 9.88 17.98
C ALA A 303 -18.84 10.73 18.63
N ARG A 304 -19.26 10.39 19.86
CA ARG A 304 -20.31 11.13 20.61
C ARG A 304 -19.71 11.68 21.91
N VAL A 305 -19.10 12.85 21.81
CA VAL A 305 -18.26 13.38 22.89
C VAL A 305 -18.99 14.21 23.95
N GLU A 306 -20.21 14.67 23.67
CA GLU A 306 -21.00 15.54 24.56
C GLU A 306 -21.21 14.97 25.99
N GLY A 307 -21.07 13.64 26.14
CA GLY A 307 -21.23 12.93 27.40
C GLY A 307 -19.99 12.18 27.89
N LEU A 308 -18.80 12.43 27.34
CA LEU A 308 -17.58 11.72 27.74
C LEU A 308 -17.34 11.87 29.25
N ARG A 309 -17.22 10.73 29.93
CA ARG A 309 -16.95 10.66 31.37
C ARG A 309 -15.86 9.64 31.65
N GLU A 310 -15.10 9.88 32.72
CA GLU A 310 -14.16 8.90 33.23
C GLU A 310 -14.90 7.59 33.54
N VAL A 311 -14.48 6.48 32.93
CA VAL A 311 -15.03 5.14 33.19
C VAL A 311 -14.13 4.30 34.08
N TRP A 312 -12.82 4.56 34.06
CA TRP A 312 -11.85 3.97 34.98
C TRP A 312 -10.58 4.82 35.05
N SER A 313 -9.85 4.66 36.16
CA SER A 313 -8.56 5.29 36.43
C SER A 313 -7.64 4.28 37.14
N VAL A 314 -6.41 4.15 36.65
CA VAL A 314 -5.43 3.15 37.10
C VAL A 314 -4.09 3.85 37.38
N PRO A 315 -3.46 3.61 38.55
CA PRO A 315 -2.14 4.15 38.84
C PRO A 315 -1.06 3.42 38.04
N LEU A 316 -0.04 4.17 37.61
CA LEU A 316 1.15 3.73 36.92
C LEU A 316 2.37 3.82 37.87
N PRO A 317 3.37 2.94 37.72
CA PRO A 317 4.60 2.94 38.51
C PRO A 317 5.59 4.03 38.06
N GLY A 318 5.18 5.29 38.19
CA GLY A 318 6.02 6.46 37.89
C GLY A 318 5.28 7.53 37.09
N GLU A 319 5.90 8.71 36.99
CA GLU A 319 5.39 9.83 36.20
C GLU A 319 5.37 9.50 34.70
N VAL A 320 4.43 10.11 33.97
CA VAL A 320 4.35 10.02 32.51
C VAL A 320 4.56 11.40 31.91
N THR A 321 5.70 11.59 31.24
CA THR A 321 6.12 12.88 30.68
C THR A 321 6.45 12.78 29.21
N TRP A 322 6.55 13.92 28.53
CA TRP A 322 6.97 13.98 27.12
C TRP A 322 8.31 13.24 26.92
N PRO A 323 8.53 12.51 25.81
CA PRO A 323 7.65 12.33 24.64
C PRO A 323 6.69 11.12 24.72
N ALA A 324 6.27 10.70 25.93
CA ALA A 324 5.41 9.53 26.10
C ALA A 324 4.08 9.65 25.34
N ALA A 325 3.48 8.49 25.07
CA ALA A 325 2.12 8.42 24.57
C ALA A 325 1.47 7.12 25.02
N VAL A 326 0.14 7.14 25.03
CA VAL A 326 -0.65 5.92 25.11
C VAL A 326 -0.69 5.30 23.72
N VAL A 327 -0.28 4.04 23.59
CA VAL A 327 -0.35 3.29 22.33
C VAL A 327 -1.23 2.05 22.52
N GLY A 328 -1.84 1.53 21.46
CA GLY A 328 -2.69 0.34 21.58
C GLY A 328 -2.78 -0.52 20.33
N GLU A 329 -2.97 -1.83 20.54
CA GLU A 329 -3.26 -2.82 19.50
C GLU A 329 -4.32 -3.81 20.03
N GLY A 330 -5.43 -3.92 19.32
CA GLY A 330 -6.55 -4.77 19.75
C GLY A 330 -7.11 -4.30 21.09
N ASP A 331 -7.10 -5.18 22.08
CA ASP A 331 -7.56 -4.91 23.46
C ASP A 331 -6.41 -4.43 24.38
N LEU A 332 -5.17 -4.38 23.91
CA LEU A 332 -4.02 -3.98 24.72
C LEU A 332 -3.67 -2.50 24.52
N LEU A 333 -3.34 -1.85 25.62
CA LEU A 333 -2.75 -0.52 25.73
C LEU A 333 -1.34 -0.66 26.29
N ALA A 334 -0.42 0.23 25.88
CA ALA A 334 0.89 0.36 26.49
C ALA A 334 1.22 1.85 26.73
N VAL A 335 1.89 2.12 27.85
CA VAL A 335 2.37 3.46 28.22
C VAL A 335 3.70 3.32 28.97
N GLY A 336 4.66 4.15 28.57
CA GLY A 336 5.95 4.23 29.23
C GLY A 336 5.96 5.25 30.38
N THR A 337 6.87 5.09 31.33
CA THR A 337 7.00 5.95 32.52
C THR A 337 8.45 6.38 32.75
N ARG A 338 8.65 7.49 33.48
CA ARG A 338 9.98 7.92 33.96
C ARG A 338 10.62 6.94 34.94
N GLY A 339 9.81 6.10 35.60
CA GLY A 339 10.30 5.01 36.46
C GLY A 339 10.97 3.85 35.71
N GLY A 340 11.15 3.99 34.39
CA GLY A 340 11.74 2.96 33.53
C GLY A 340 10.81 1.78 33.32
N GLN A 341 9.50 1.97 33.40
CA GLN A 341 8.51 0.90 33.21
C GLN A 341 7.69 1.14 31.94
N LEU A 342 7.58 0.11 31.10
CA LEU A 342 6.55 0.00 30.08
C LEU A 342 5.37 -0.80 30.67
N VAL A 343 4.26 -0.13 30.89
CA VAL A 343 3.05 -0.72 31.48
C VAL A 343 2.11 -1.12 30.36
N LEU A 344 1.68 -2.38 30.38
CA LEU A 344 0.66 -2.91 29.48
C LEU A 344 -0.62 -3.22 30.25
N MET A 345 -1.75 -2.85 29.68
CA MET A 345 -3.06 -3.12 30.26
C MET A 345 -4.12 -3.36 29.20
N HIS A 346 -5.20 -4.02 29.59
CA HIS A 346 -6.38 -4.13 28.76
C HIS A 346 -7.10 -2.79 28.65
N ALA A 347 -7.82 -2.57 27.55
CA ALA A 347 -8.69 -1.41 27.33
C ALA A 347 -9.77 -1.25 28.43
N SER A 348 -10.05 -2.33 29.17
CA SER A 348 -10.91 -2.34 30.36
C SER A 348 -10.27 -1.77 31.63
N GLY A 349 -9.00 -1.37 31.60
CA GLY A 349 -8.23 -0.93 32.77
C GLY A 349 -7.62 -2.07 33.60
N ARG A 350 -7.78 -3.33 33.16
CA ARG A 350 -7.17 -4.48 33.86
C ARG A 350 -5.67 -4.55 33.54
N PRO A 351 -4.78 -4.67 34.54
CA PRO A 351 -3.35 -4.87 34.30
C PRO A 351 -3.10 -6.11 33.43
N TYR A 352 -2.15 -6.02 32.51
CA TYR A 352 -1.72 -7.15 31.68
C TYR A 352 -0.28 -7.53 32.02
N ALA A 353 0.68 -6.60 31.86
CA ALA A 353 2.09 -6.83 32.17
C ALA A 353 2.81 -5.52 32.46
N THR A 354 4.02 -5.59 33.00
CA THR A 354 4.93 -4.44 33.12
C THR A 354 6.34 -4.90 32.82
N TYR A 355 7.02 -4.21 31.92
CA TYR A 355 8.39 -4.51 31.52
C TYR A 355 9.31 -3.36 31.93
N ALA A 356 10.41 -3.70 32.61
CA ALA A 356 11.34 -2.73 33.14
C ALA A 356 12.50 -2.44 32.17
N ALA A 357 13.04 -1.24 32.26
CA ALA A 357 14.32 -0.81 31.73
C ALA A 357 15.17 -0.22 32.88
N ARG A 358 16.44 0.09 32.62
CA ARG A 358 17.33 0.66 33.64
C ARG A 358 17.11 2.16 33.86
N ASP A 359 16.46 2.80 32.90
CA ASP A 359 16.21 4.23 32.87
C ASP A 359 14.85 4.50 32.19
N GLU A 360 14.47 5.77 32.07
CA GLU A 360 13.15 6.21 31.62
C GLU A 360 12.68 5.51 30.32
N VAL A 361 11.43 5.07 30.29
CA VAL A 361 10.76 4.57 29.08
C VAL A 361 9.76 5.64 28.67
N THR A 362 10.21 6.66 27.95
CA THR A 362 9.33 7.72 27.45
C THR A 362 9.17 7.68 25.93
N ALA A 363 10.07 7.02 25.21
CA ALA A 363 9.87 6.70 23.80
C ALA A 363 8.66 5.77 23.66
N PRO A 364 7.68 6.11 22.79
CA PRO A 364 6.49 5.29 22.72
C PRO A 364 6.72 3.97 22.01
N ALA A 365 6.02 2.95 22.48
CA ALA A 365 6.24 1.58 22.06
C ALA A 365 5.54 1.25 20.73
N THR A 366 6.03 0.20 20.08
CA THR A 366 5.49 -0.31 18.82
C THR A 366 5.16 -1.79 18.95
N PHE A 367 3.89 -2.14 18.77
CA PHE A 367 3.48 -3.53 18.72
C PHE A 367 3.92 -4.21 17.41
N LEU A 368 4.29 -5.49 17.50
CA LEU A 368 4.76 -6.31 16.39
C LEU A 368 4.40 -7.78 16.63
N ASP A 369 3.35 -8.30 15.99
CA ASP A 369 3.03 -9.74 15.90
C ASP A 369 3.24 -10.51 17.23
N GLY A 370 2.49 -10.13 18.28
CA GLY A 370 2.60 -10.76 19.61
C GLY A 370 3.82 -10.32 20.42
N HIS A 371 4.56 -9.31 19.96
CA HIS A 371 5.68 -8.67 20.65
C HIS A 371 5.45 -7.16 20.76
N ILE A 372 6.26 -6.52 21.59
CA ILE A 372 6.32 -5.07 21.74
C ILE A 372 7.76 -4.61 21.70
N LEU A 373 8.00 -3.53 20.96
CA LEU A 373 9.28 -2.85 20.83
C LEU A 373 9.24 -1.57 21.65
N TYR A 374 10.24 -1.34 22.49
CA TYR A 374 10.37 -0.08 23.21
C TYR A 374 11.83 0.30 23.44
N GLY A 375 12.12 1.59 23.26
CA GLY A 375 13.40 2.19 23.59
C GLY A 375 13.36 2.80 24.99
N ALA A 376 14.53 2.93 25.62
CA ALA A 376 14.67 3.59 26.91
C ALA A 376 15.88 4.55 26.93
N TRP A 377 15.96 5.35 27.99
CA TRP A 377 17.02 6.33 28.18
C TRP A 377 18.38 5.71 28.51
N ASP A 378 18.40 4.43 28.85
CA ASP A 378 19.61 3.63 28.98
C ASP A 378 20.26 3.28 27.61
N GLY A 379 19.72 3.82 26.52
CA GLY A 379 20.18 3.59 25.16
C GLY A 379 19.91 2.18 24.64
N THR A 380 18.98 1.44 25.24
CA THR A 380 18.63 0.09 24.80
C THR A 380 17.25 0.06 24.15
N LEU A 381 17.19 -0.49 22.94
CA LEU A 381 15.96 -0.88 22.27
C LEU A 381 15.70 -2.37 22.51
N ARG A 382 14.49 -2.71 22.95
CA ARG A 382 14.12 -4.09 23.31
C ARG A 382 12.97 -4.58 22.47
N ARG A 383 12.99 -5.87 22.12
CA ARG A 383 11.83 -6.60 21.61
C ARG A 383 11.40 -7.63 22.64
N VAL A 384 10.19 -7.49 23.16
CA VAL A 384 9.67 -8.33 24.24
C VAL A 384 8.42 -9.05 23.77
N ARG A 385 8.33 -10.35 24.04
CA ARG A 385 7.13 -11.14 23.76
C ARG A 385 6.02 -10.76 24.74
N LEU A 386 4.83 -10.45 24.21
CA LEU A 386 3.72 -9.99 25.03
C LEU A 386 3.23 -11.02 26.05
N GLN A 387 3.33 -12.32 25.74
CA GLN A 387 2.72 -13.37 26.55
C GLN A 387 3.43 -13.60 27.89
N ASP A 388 4.75 -13.55 27.89
CA ASP A 388 5.58 -13.99 29.02
C ASP A 388 6.68 -12.97 29.38
N GLY A 389 6.77 -11.84 28.67
CA GLY A 389 7.80 -10.84 28.90
C GLY A 389 9.20 -11.28 28.50
N GLN A 390 9.36 -12.39 27.78
CA GLN A 390 10.68 -12.81 27.34
C GLN A 390 11.24 -11.84 26.30
N GLU A 391 12.43 -11.30 26.57
CA GLU A 391 13.20 -10.54 25.60
C GLU A 391 13.62 -11.46 24.46
N GLY A 392 13.14 -11.15 23.25
CA GLY A 392 13.57 -11.83 22.03
C GLY A 392 14.97 -11.36 21.62
N TRP A 393 15.21 -10.05 21.69
CA TRP A 393 16.51 -9.43 21.49
C TRP A 393 16.54 -8.02 22.07
N GLN A 394 17.75 -7.49 22.23
CA GLN A 394 18.02 -6.10 22.57
C GLN A 394 19.13 -5.52 21.68
N HIS A 395 19.08 -4.21 21.45
CA HIS A 395 20.09 -3.46 20.71
C HIS A 395 20.52 -2.24 21.52
N GLN A 396 21.84 -2.05 21.68
CA GLN A 396 22.43 -0.97 22.48
C GLN A 396 23.00 0.13 21.56
N ALA A 397 22.48 1.34 21.71
CA ALA A 397 23.04 2.56 21.15
C ALA A 397 23.94 3.28 22.16
N ARG A 398 24.62 4.34 21.72
CA ARG A 398 25.51 5.14 22.60
C ARG A 398 24.77 6.19 23.43
N ALA A 399 23.50 6.42 23.13
CA ALA A 399 22.61 7.35 23.81
C ALA A 399 21.17 6.85 23.72
N GLU A 400 20.26 7.57 24.34
CA GLU A 400 18.86 7.26 24.48
C GLU A 400 18.08 7.16 23.16
N PHE A 401 17.05 6.30 23.18
CA PHE A 401 15.99 6.30 22.17
C PHE A 401 14.83 7.14 22.70
N THR A 402 14.46 8.21 22.00
CA THR A 402 13.31 9.07 22.35
C THR A 402 12.19 9.01 21.33
N GLY A 403 12.50 8.61 20.09
CA GLY A 403 11.54 8.36 19.03
C GLY A 403 10.95 6.95 19.13
N ALA A 404 9.76 6.79 18.57
CA ALA A 404 9.10 5.50 18.58
C ALA A 404 9.76 4.55 17.55
N PRO A 405 9.96 3.24 17.84
CA PRO A 405 10.57 2.29 16.91
C PRO A 405 9.68 1.97 15.71
N THR A 406 10.31 1.78 14.55
CA THR A 406 9.66 2.06 13.28
C THR A 406 9.75 0.77 12.41
N LEU A 407 8.65 0.06 12.11
CA LEU A 407 8.55 -1.24 11.37
C LEU A 407 8.26 -1.19 9.85
N TRP A 408 9.06 -1.79 8.96
CA TRP A 408 8.91 -1.71 7.47
C TRP A 408 9.85 -2.73 6.83
N GLY A 409 9.35 -3.50 5.86
CA GLY A 409 10.16 -4.45 5.09
C GLY A 409 10.99 -5.40 5.97
N GLY A 410 10.40 -5.91 7.05
CA GLY A 410 11.08 -6.79 8.02
C GLY A 410 12.15 -6.10 8.89
N ARG A 411 12.23 -4.77 8.87
CA ARG A 411 13.20 -3.99 9.66
C ARG A 411 12.52 -3.14 10.73
N VAL A 412 13.24 -2.93 11.84
CA VAL A 412 13.00 -1.89 12.83
C VAL A 412 13.99 -0.76 12.57
N LEU A 413 13.52 0.42 12.21
CA LEU A 413 14.31 1.65 12.22
C LEU A 413 14.14 2.31 13.59
N ALA A 414 15.22 2.76 14.19
CA ALA A 414 15.21 3.35 15.51
C ALA A 414 16.11 4.58 15.55
N ALA A 415 15.50 5.72 15.83
CA ALA A 415 16.15 7.02 15.97
C ALA A 415 16.75 7.15 17.38
N SER A 416 18.03 7.43 17.46
CA SER A 416 18.75 7.59 18.72
C SER A 416 19.45 8.95 18.80
N ARG A 417 19.52 9.48 20.02
CA ARG A 417 20.21 10.75 20.32
C ARG A 417 21.73 10.65 20.18
N ASP A 418 22.28 9.47 19.88
CA ASP A 418 23.67 9.28 19.45
C ASP A 418 23.94 9.77 18.01
N GLY A 419 22.91 10.35 17.38
CA GLY A 419 22.94 10.92 16.05
C GLY A 419 22.88 9.90 14.93
N HIS A 420 22.36 8.71 15.23
CA HIS A 420 22.17 7.65 14.25
C HIS A 420 20.72 7.21 14.11
N LEU A 421 20.38 6.82 12.88
CA LEU A 421 19.26 5.95 12.59
C LEU A 421 19.76 4.52 12.45
N HIS A 422 19.34 3.65 13.36
CA HIS A 422 19.70 2.23 13.36
C HIS A 422 18.63 1.43 12.63
N ALA A 423 19.01 0.52 11.74
CA ALA A 423 18.10 -0.41 11.09
C ALA A 423 18.43 -1.84 11.49
N LEU A 424 17.50 -2.48 12.18
CA LEU A 424 17.65 -3.82 12.72
C LEU A 424 16.73 -4.78 11.99
N ASN A 425 17.14 -6.04 11.84
CA ASN A 425 16.21 -7.10 11.49
C ASN A 425 15.15 -7.24 12.59
N ALA A 426 13.86 -7.20 12.24
CA ALA A 426 12.79 -7.17 13.23
C ALA A 426 12.69 -8.46 14.05
N GLN A 427 13.10 -9.60 13.47
CA GLN A 427 13.06 -10.90 14.13
C GLN A 427 14.30 -11.16 14.98
N THR A 428 15.50 -10.88 14.46
CA THR A 428 16.78 -11.25 15.10
C THR A 428 17.41 -10.12 15.91
N GLY A 429 17.07 -8.85 15.64
CA GLY A 429 17.71 -7.69 16.25
C GLY A 429 19.09 -7.36 15.67
N GLU A 430 19.55 -8.13 14.68
CA GLU A 430 20.84 -7.87 14.04
C GLU A 430 20.83 -6.54 13.29
N LEU A 431 21.90 -5.77 13.46
CA LEU A 431 22.09 -4.49 12.78
C LEU A 431 22.31 -4.73 11.28
N ALA A 432 21.32 -4.33 10.47
CA ALA A 432 21.41 -4.37 9.02
C ALA A 432 22.24 -3.19 8.48
N TRP A 433 21.98 -1.99 8.99
CA TRP A 433 22.76 -0.78 8.69
C TRP A 433 22.52 0.29 9.77
N ALA A 434 23.43 1.26 9.86
CA ALA A 434 23.26 2.47 10.64
C ALA A 434 23.65 3.69 9.81
N TYR A 435 22.87 4.76 9.89
CA TYR A 435 23.14 6.02 9.21
C TYR A 435 23.46 7.11 10.24
N ARG A 436 24.52 7.89 10.01
CA ARG A 436 24.92 9.01 10.87
C ARG A 436 24.36 10.32 10.31
N ALA A 437 23.38 10.91 10.99
CA ALA A 437 22.73 12.15 10.56
C ALA A 437 23.61 13.39 10.78
N GLY A 438 24.42 13.36 11.86
CA GLY A 438 25.38 14.42 12.19
C GLY A 438 25.04 15.13 13.51
N GLY A 439 23.76 15.32 13.80
CA GLY A 439 23.24 15.76 15.10
C GLY A 439 22.41 14.66 15.79
N PRO A 440 22.05 14.82 17.07
CA PRO A 440 21.11 13.93 17.77
C PRO A 440 19.81 13.77 16.99
N VAL A 441 19.21 12.59 17.06
CA VAL A 441 17.92 12.31 16.43
C VAL A 441 16.91 11.97 17.51
N ALA A 442 15.97 12.89 17.74
CA ALA A 442 14.92 12.70 18.74
C ALA A 442 13.58 12.24 18.14
N ALA A 443 13.24 12.76 16.95
CA ALA A 443 11.98 12.47 16.28
C ALA A 443 11.91 11.03 15.75
N SER A 444 10.69 10.49 15.68
CA SER A 444 10.49 9.16 15.09
C SER A 444 10.72 9.25 13.58
N PRO A 445 11.36 8.27 12.94
CA PRO A 445 11.49 8.25 11.50
C PRO A 445 10.12 8.07 10.82
N LEU A 446 9.96 8.60 9.61
CA LEU A 446 8.83 8.30 8.75
C LEU A 446 9.27 7.40 7.60
N VAL A 447 8.38 6.60 7.05
CA VAL A 447 8.67 5.85 5.83
C VAL A 447 7.60 6.16 4.78
N TRP A 448 8.06 6.55 3.58
CA TRP A 448 7.21 6.80 2.44
C TRP A 448 7.98 6.55 1.14
N ALA A 449 7.34 5.92 0.15
CA ALA A 449 7.95 5.61 -1.14
C ALA A 449 9.32 4.92 -1.04
N GLY A 450 9.44 3.94 -0.13
CA GLY A 450 10.66 3.21 0.19
C GLY A 450 11.80 4.04 0.83
N ALA A 451 11.55 5.30 1.17
CA ALA A 451 12.52 6.17 1.84
C ALA A 451 12.21 6.30 3.33
N ALA A 452 13.25 6.23 4.17
CA ALA A 452 13.19 6.63 5.56
C ALA A 452 13.51 8.13 5.66
N LEU A 453 12.55 8.91 6.14
CA LEU A 453 12.69 10.34 6.41
C LEU A 453 12.97 10.58 7.88
N LEU A 454 13.90 11.49 8.17
CA LEU A 454 14.54 11.62 9.46
C LEU A 454 14.98 13.07 9.65
N CYS A 455 14.65 13.69 10.78
CA CYS A 455 15.19 15.00 11.14
C CYS A 455 16.24 14.87 12.26
N ASP A 456 17.33 15.62 12.15
CA ASP A 456 18.27 15.80 13.26
C ASP A 456 18.14 17.17 13.93
N GLU A 457 18.69 17.29 15.14
CA GLU A 457 18.65 18.53 15.93
C GLU A 457 19.61 19.61 15.43
N ASN A 458 20.43 19.34 14.41
CA ASN A 458 21.23 20.37 13.72
C ASN A 458 20.45 21.03 12.56
N GLY A 459 19.20 20.62 12.36
CA GLY A 459 18.27 21.26 11.44
C GLY A 459 18.22 20.66 10.05
N TRP A 460 18.66 19.41 9.89
CA TRP A 460 18.60 18.70 8.60
C TRP A 460 17.48 17.68 8.57
N LEU A 461 16.70 17.71 7.48
CA LEU A 461 15.83 16.62 7.06
C LEU A 461 16.59 15.74 6.06
N HIS A 462 16.73 14.46 6.39
CA HIS A 462 17.40 13.44 5.59
C HIS A 462 16.37 12.48 5.00
N ALA A 463 16.64 12.02 3.77
CA ALA A 463 15.97 10.88 3.19
C ALA A 463 16.98 9.82 2.81
N LEU A 464 16.71 8.58 3.23
CA LEU A 464 17.56 7.43 3.01
C LEU A 464 16.73 6.34 2.34
N ASP A 465 17.33 5.50 1.50
CA ASP A 465 16.70 4.25 1.11
C ASP A 465 16.49 3.38 2.36
N ALA A 466 15.23 3.06 2.70
CA ALA A 466 14.91 2.38 3.95
C ALA A 466 15.43 0.94 4.00
N ARG A 467 15.84 0.36 2.87
CA ARG A 467 16.40 -0.99 2.79
C ARG A 467 17.90 -0.99 3.01
N SER A 468 18.64 -0.07 2.38
CA SER A 468 20.10 -0.04 2.43
C SER A 468 20.70 1.01 3.36
N GLY A 469 19.93 2.01 3.78
CA GLY A 469 20.43 3.18 4.50
C GLY A 469 21.21 4.17 3.62
N THR A 470 21.20 3.97 2.29
CA THR A 470 21.91 4.85 1.35
C THR A 470 21.23 6.22 1.31
N PRO A 471 21.97 7.33 1.44
CA PRO A 471 21.39 8.66 1.35
C PRO A 471 20.81 8.92 -0.04
N LEU A 472 19.57 9.41 -0.07
CA LEU A 472 18.89 9.84 -1.30
C LEU A 472 19.04 11.34 -1.48
N TRP A 473 18.71 12.11 -0.44
CA TRP A 473 18.83 13.57 -0.41
C TRP A 473 18.80 14.05 1.04
N LYS A 474 19.19 15.31 1.24
CA LYS A 474 18.98 16.03 2.49
C LYS A 474 18.72 17.50 2.20
N VAL A 475 17.96 18.15 3.07
CA VAL A 475 17.61 19.57 2.98
C VAL A 475 17.62 20.19 4.37
N GLU A 476 18.01 21.45 4.46
CA GLU A 476 17.97 22.21 5.72
C GLU A 476 16.55 22.71 5.95
N VAL A 477 16.02 22.45 7.14
CA VAL A 477 14.66 22.81 7.55
C VAL A 477 14.61 23.52 8.90
N GLY A 478 15.74 23.60 9.63
CA GLY A 478 15.76 24.09 11.01
C GLY A 478 15.54 22.98 12.04
N THR A 479 15.84 23.25 13.31
CA THR A 479 15.83 22.25 14.40
C THR A 479 14.45 21.64 14.57
N VAL A 480 14.34 20.31 14.62
CA VAL A 480 13.05 19.59 14.77
C VAL A 480 13.14 18.63 15.97
N HIS A 481 12.26 18.79 16.95
CA HIS A 481 12.07 17.83 18.05
C HIS A 481 10.80 16.99 17.89
N ALA A 482 9.72 17.64 17.43
CA ALA A 482 8.46 16.99 17.13
C ALA A 482 8.58 16.15 15.86
N THR A 483 7.91 14.99 15.82
CA THR A 483 7.95 14.15 14.61
C THR A 483 7.18 14.84 13.48
N PRO A 484 7.76 14.97 12.26
CA PRO A 484 7.03 15.46 11.09
C PRO A 484 5.81 14.58 10.76
N THR A 485 4.87 15.11 9.99
CA THR A 485 3.67 14.38 9.56
C THR A 485 3.55 14.38 8.04
N LEU A 486 3.20 13.25 7.43
CA LEU A 486 3.06 13.12 5.98
C LEU A 486 1.61 12.81 5.58
N MET A 487 1.12 13.48 4.54
CA MET A 487 -0.19 13.25 3.94
C MET A 487 -0.05 12.95 2.43
N PRO A 488 -0.36 11.73 1.96
CA PRO A 488 -0.45 11.46 0.53
C PRO A 488 -1.55 12.31 -0.12
N THR A 489 -1.23 13.06 -1.17
CA THR A 489 -2.17 13.99 -1.83
C THR A 489 -2.65 13.47 -3.18
N ALA A 490 -1.82 12.68 -3.87
CA ALA A 490 -2.16 12.00 -5.12
C ALA A 490 -1.27 10.74 -5.28
N PRO A 491 -1.52 9.86 -6.27
CA PRO A 491 -0.59 8.78 -6.61
C PRO A 491 0.84 9.29 -6.77
N GLY A 492 1.76 8.75 -5.97
CA GLY A 492 3.17 9.14 -5.99
C GLY A 492 3.45 10.57 -5.52
N GLN A 493 2.49 11.26 -4.90
CA GLN A 493 2.67 12.61 -4.35
C GLN A 493 2.25 12.65 -2.89
N ALA A 494 2.99 13.40 -2.08
CA ALA A 494 2.64 13.64 -0.69
C ALA A 494 3.08 15.03 -0.25
N THR A 495 2.41 15.55 0.78
CA THR A 495 2.84 16.74 1.50
C THR A 495 3.41 16.32 2.85
N LEU A 496 4.65 16.72 3.12
CA LEU A 496 5.32 16.53 4.39
C LEU A 496 5.27 17.84 5.18
N ILE A 497 4.66 17.78 6.37
CA ILE A 497 4.60 18.88 7.33
C ILE A 497 5.76 18.73 8.32
N VAL A 498 6.66 19.69 8.31
CA VAL A 498 7.85 19.73 9.16
C VAL A 498 7.68 20.84 10.21
N PRO A 499 7.44 20.50 11.48
CA PRO A 499 7.35 21.46 12.58
C PRO A 499 8.74 21.72 13.18
N THR A 500 9.32 22.89 12.93
CA THR A 500 10.56 23.28 13.59
C THR A 500 10.28 23.68 15.03
N TRP A 501 11.23 23.42 15.92
CA TRP A 501 11.12 23.77 17.33
C TRP A 501 10.91 25.27 17.57
N PRO A 502 11.59 26.20 16.85
CA PRO A 502 11.36 27.65 17.03
C PRO A 502 9.96 28.14 16.68
N GLY A 503 9.18 27.40 15.89
CA GLY A 503 7.80 27.75 15.53
C GLY A 503 7.47 27.78 14.04
N GLU A 504 8.46 27.59 13.16
CA GLU A 504 8.20 27.53 11.72
C GLU A 504 7.64 26.16 11.33
N VAL A 505 6.57 26.14 10.53
CA VAL A 505 5.96 24.93 9.98
C VAL A 505 6.09 24.98 8.47
N HIS A 506 6.85 24.05 7.91
CA HIS A 506 7.03 23.93 6.46
C HIS A 506 6.14 22.82 5.89
N ALA A 507 5.43 23.11 4.81
CA ALA A 507 4.83 22.08 3.97
C ALA A 507 5.70 21.84 2.75
N LEU A 508 6.27 20.63 2.66
CA LEU A 508 7.14 20.21 1.57
C LEU A 508 6.43 19.22 0.67
N SER A 509 6.43 19.49 -0.63
CA SER A 509 5.94 18.59 -1.66
C SER A 509 6.97 17.50 -1.94
N LEU A 510 6.50 16.25 -1.82
CA LEU A 510 7.25 15.05 -2.14
C LEU A 510 6.65 14.36 -3.36
N THR A 511 7.53 13.79 -4.18
CA THR A 511 7.18 12.96 -5.34
C THR A 511 7.90 11.62 -5.29
N ALA A 512 7.26 10.58 -5.80
CA ALA A 512 7.80 9.24 -5.97
C ALA A 512 7.90 8.84 -7.45
N ALA A 513 7.80 9.80 -8.38
CA ALA A 513 7.78 9.54 -9.83
C ALA A 513 9.03 8.80 -10.36
N SER A 514 10.16 8.88 -9.65
CA SER A 514 11.40 8.15 -9.96
C SER A 514 11.50 6.78 -9.26
N GLY A 515 10.44 6.31 -8.59
CA GLY A 515 10.40 5.07 -7.82
C GLY A 515 10.92 5.20 -6.37
N ARG A 516 11.31 6.40 -5.95
CA ARG A 516 11.76 6.75 -4.59
C ARG A 516 11.27 8.12 -4.18
N ALA A 517 11.07 8.33 -2.88
CA ALA A 517 10.73 9.66 -2.36
C ALA A 517 11.80 10.69 -2.73
N GLN A 518 11.37 11.79 -3.30
CA GLN A 518 12.17 12.96 -3.66
C GLN A 518 11.41 14.24 -3.33
N LEU A 519 12.15 15.30 -3.02
CA LEU A 519 11.59 16.65 -2.99
C LEU A 519 11.11 17.03 -4.40
N ALA A 520 9.91 17.58 -4.52
CA ALA A 520 9.41 18.05 -5.80
C ALA A 520 10.24 19.25 -6.29
N ALA A 521 10.53 19.28 -7.59
CA ALA A 521 11.31 20.35 -8.23
C ALA A 521 10.38 21.35 -8.94
N PRO A 522 10.81 22.61 -9.15
CA PRO A 522 12.09 23.20 -8.74
C PRO A 522 12.13 23.68 -7.27
N ASP A 523 10.97 23.96 -6.66
CA ASP A 523 10.84 24.34 -5.25
C ASP A 523 9.90 23.34 -4.56
N PRO A 524 10.38 22.59 -3.56
CA PRO A 524 9.53 21.69 -2.81
C PRO A 524 8.65 22.40 -1.80
N THR A 525 8.95 23.64 -1.41
CA THR A 525 8.20 24.33 -0.36
C THR A 525 6.86 24.82 -0.90
N LEU A 526 5.77 24.25 -0.41
CA LEU A 526 4.41 24.69 -0.73
C LEU A 526 4.06 25.97 0.02
N TRP A 527 4.36 26.00 1.32
CA TRP A 527 4.18 27.15 2.20
C TRP A 527 5.02 26.98 3.48
N THR A 528 5.27 28.10 4.14
CA THR A 528 5.86 28.17 5.49
C THR A 528 4.95 29.05 6.34
N TYR A 529 4.69 28.62 7.57
CA TYR A 529 3.85 29.32 8.52
C TYR A 529 4.59 29.46 9.87
N ASP A 530 4.57 30.65 10.47
CA ASP A 530 5.16 30.88 11.80
C ASP A 530 4.06 30.88 12.87
N VAL A 531 4.12 29.93 13.81
CA VAL A 531 3.16 29.88 14.92
C VAL A 531 3.47 30.88 16.04
N GLU A 532 4.62 31.56 15.96
CA GLU A 532 5.14 32.51 16.96
C GLU A 532 5.28 31.90 18.37
N ASP A 533 5.57 30.60 18.43
CA ASP A 533 5.63 29.81 19.66
C ASP A 533 6.46 28.54 19.43
N GLU A 534 7.00 27.96 20.49
CA GLU A 534 7.76 26.71 20.37
C GLU A 534 6.84 25.53 20.00
N ILE A 535 7.33 24.59 19.18
CA ILE A 535 6.57 23.38 18.82
C ILE A 535 7.24 22.13 19.39
N TRP A 536 6.57 21.50 20.35
CA TRP A 536 6.97 20.22 20.96
C TRP A 536 6.10 19.04 20.53
N ALA A 537 4.87 19.35 20.13
CA ALA A 537 3.86 18.41 19.69
C ALA A 537 3.99 18.12 18.18
N ALA A 538 3.98 16.85 17.79
CA ALA A 538 3.83 16.48 16.38
C ALA A 538 2.47 16.99 15.85
N PRO A 539 2.43 17.62 14.66
CA PRO A 539 1.19 18.10 14.05
C PRO A 539 0.32 16.94 13.58
N ALA A 540 -0.99 17.14 13.57
CA ALA A 540 -1.93 16.17 13.01
C ALA A 540 -2.48 16.68 11.68
N VAL A 541 -2.77 15.78 10.74
CA VAL A 541 -3.38 16.16 9.46
C VAL A 541 -4.62 15.33 9.20
N SER A 542 -5.73 15.97 8.88
CA SER A 542 -7.00 15.33 8.54
C SER A 542 -7.86 16.25 7.70
N GLN A 543 -8.60 15.69 6.74
CA GLN A 543 -9.60 16.40 5.93
C GLN A 543 -9.08 17.71 5.30
N GLY A 544 -7.82 17.72 4.84
CA GLY A 544 -7.21 18.91 4.22
C GLY A 544 -6.78 19.99 5.20
N LEU A 545 -6.77 19.72 6.51
CA LEU A 545 -6.30 20.63 7.56
C LEU A 545 -5.07 20.05 8.28
N VAL A 546 -4.16 20.94 8.64
CA VAL A 546 -2.98 20.69 9.48
C VAL A 546 -3.23 21.32 10.85
N ILE A 547 -3.31 20.51 11.89
CA ILE A 547 -3.48 20.96 13.27
C ILE A 547 -2.11 21.05 13.93
N VAL A 548 -1.74 22.25 14.38
CA VAL A 548 -0.47 22.54 15.06
C VAL A 548 -0.77 23.12 16.43
N ALA A 549 -0.04 22.68 17.44
CA ALA A 549 -0.14 23.20 18.80
C ALA A 549 1.19 23.85 19.20
N GLY A 550 1.15 25.15 19.47
CA GLY A 550 2.24 25.89 20.10
C GLY A 550 2.30 25.59 21.60
N TRP A 551 3.50 25.62 22.15
CA TRP A 551 3.79 25.25 23.53
C TRP A 551 3.03 26.09 24.55
N GLY A 552 2.80 27.37 24.28
CA GLY A 552 2.01 28.28 25.09
C GLY A 552 0.50 27.99 25.13
N GLY A 553 0.03 26.99 24.37
CA GLY A 553 -1.35 26.52 24.37
C GLY A 553 -2.20 27.01 23.20
N THR A 554 -1.62 27.77 22.26
CA THR A 554 -2.32 28.19 21.05
C THR A 554 -2.30 27.05 20.02
N VAL A 555 -3.48 26.57 19.64
CA VAL A 555 -3.71 25.56 18.62
C VAL A 555 -4.29 26.21 17.38
N ARG A 556 -3.67 25.96 16.22
CA ARG A 556 -4.10 26.48 14.92
C ARG A 556 -4.43 25.32 13.99
N ALA A 557 -5.46 25.49 13.18
CA ALA A 557 -5.71 24.66 12.02
C ALA A 557 -5.37 25.46 10.77
N LEU A 558 -4.49 24.91 9.95
CA LEU A 558 -4.04 25.50 8.70
C LEU A 558 -4.58 24.69 7.53
N HIS A 559 -4.98 25.34 6.45
CA HIS A 559 -5.30 24.66 5.22
C HIS A 559 -4.06 23.99 4.63
N LEU A 560 -4.14 22.70 4.33
CA LEU A 560 -3.01 21.92 3.79
C LEU A 560 -2.52 22.47 2.45
N ALA A 561 -3.42 23.09 1.67
CA ALA A 561 -3.13 23.56 0.32
C ALA A 561 -2.22 24.80 0.28
N ASP A 562 -2.40 25.74 1.21
CA ASP A 562 -1.80 27.08 1.17
C ASP A 562 -1.26 27.57 2.51
N GLY A 563 -1.53 26.85 3.61
CA GLY A 563 -1.09 27.22 4.95
C GLY A 563 -1.93 28.32 5.60
N GLU A 564 -3.05 28.74 4.99
CA GLU A 564 -3.90 29.78 5.56
C GLU A 564 -4.63 29.29 6.82
N ASP A 565 -4.83 30.19 7.79
CA ASP A 565 -5.55 29.90 9.01
C ASP A 565 -7.03 29.55 8.73
N ALA A 566 -7.42 28.32 9.03
CA ALA A 566 -8.81 27.89 9.05
C ALA A 566 -9.50 28.28 10.36
N TRP A 567 -8.84 28.04 11.50
CA TRP A 567 -9.29 28.46 12.82
C TRP A 567 -8.17 28.43 13.86
N THR A 568 -8.35 29.19 14.94
CA THR A 568 -7.43 29.25 16.10
C THR A 568 -8.19 29.05 17.41
N ARG A 569 -7.57 28.32 18.34
CA ARG A 569 -8.05 28.11 19.71
C ARG A 569 -6.91 28.20 20.70
N THR A 570 -7.23 28.63 21.91
CA THR A 570 -6.27 28.69 23.01
C THR A 570 -6.75 27.77 24.11
N LEU A 571 -5.85 26.87 24.53
CA LEU A 571 -6.05 26.00 25.68
C LEU A 571 -5.48 26.67 26.94
N GLU A 572 -5.96 26.25 28.11
CA GLU A 572 -5.37 26.61 29.38
C GLU A 572 -4.04 25.87 29.56
N GLY A 573 -2.95 26.63 29.72
CA GLY A 573 -1.63 26.08 30.01
C GLY A 573 -0.89 25.54 28.78
N ARG A 574 0.25 24.91 29.05
CA ARG A 574 1.17 24.48 27.99
C ARG A 574 0.70 23.23 27.28
N VAL A 575 1.01 23.08 26.00
CA VAL A 575 0.69 21.89 25.21
C VAL A 575 1.97 21.24 24.69
N THR A 576 2.23 20.02 25.16
CA THR A 576 3.35 19.17 24.71
C THR A 576 2.85 17.86 24.10
N ALA A 577 1.64 17.42 24.47
CA ALA A 577 0.96 16.29 23.87
C ALA A 577 0.50 16.60 22.44
N SER A 578 0.68 15.66 21.52
CA SER A 578 0.21 15.83 20.14
C SER A 578 -1.31 15.89 20.04
N PRO A 579 -1.88 16.70 19.12
CA PRO A 579 -3.28 16.60 18.74
C PRO A 579 -3.58 15.21 18.18
N VAL A 580 -4.71 14.62 18.58
CA VAL A 580 -5.16 13.31 18.12
C VAL A 580 -6.46 13.47 17.36
N VAL A 581 -6.47 13.15 16.06
CA VAL A 581 -7.69 13.28 15.25
C VAL A 581 -8.46 11.96 15.26
N SER A 582 -9.76 12.00 15.50
CA SER A 582 -10.62 10.83 15.47
C SER A 582 -12.07 11.20 15.20
N ALA A 583 -12.72 10.48 14.29
CA ALA A 583 -14.15 10.66 13.95
C ALA A 583 -14.56 12.13 13.69
N GLY A 584 -13.76 12.86 12.89
CA GLY A 584 -13.98 14.29 12.62
C GLY A 584 -13.72 15.25 13.81
N LEU A 585 -13.11 14.76 14.90
CA LEU A 585 -12.77 15.54 16.09
C LEU A 585 -11.26 15.59 16.30
N VAL A 586 -10.77 16.65 16.93
CA VAL A 586 -9.41 16.79 17.43
C VAL A 586 -9.44 16.72 18.95
N PHE A 587 -8.78 15.73 19.53
CA PHE A 587 -8.57 15.59 20.96
C PHE A 587 -7.23 16.22 21.35
N LEU A 588 -7.25 17.12 22.32
CA LEU A 588 -6.08 17.82 22.84
C LEU A 588 -6.06 17.75 24.36
N ALA A 589 -4.86 17.82 24.92
CA ALA A 589 -4.64 17.84 26.36
C ALA A 589 -3.52 18.82 26.72
N SER A 590 -3.61 19.46 27.89
CA SER A 590 -2.63 20.45 28.35
C SER A 590 -1.98 20.08 29.70
N GLU A 591 -0.86 20.74 29.99
CA GLU A 591 -0.16 20.64 31.28
C GLU A 591 -0.94 21.26 32.45
N ALA A 592 -2.00 22.04 32.17
CA ALA A 592 -2.92 22.52 33.20
C ALA A 592 -4.07 21.53 33.51
N GLY A 593 -4.10 20.38 32.82
CA GLY A 593 -5.13 19.35 33.00
C GLY A 593 -6.41 19.62 32.20
N GLU A 594 -6.38 20.52 31.21
CA GLU A 594 -7.49 20.68 30.28
C GLU A 594 -7.49 19.52 29.27
N LEU A 595 -8.65 18.89 29.07
CA LEU A 595 -8.91 17.93 28.00
C LEU A 595 -10.01 18.51 27.12
N VAL A 596 -9.82 18.55 25.80
CA VAL A 596 -10.79 19.13 24.89
C VAL A 596 -10.96 18.27 23.64
N ALA A 597 -12.20 18.15 23.16
CA ALA A 597 -12.53 17.63 21.85
C ALA A 597 -13.10 18.77 21.00
N LEU A 598 -12.42 19.10 19.91
CA LEU A 598 -12.80 20.13 18.96
C LEU A 598 -13.35 19.50 17.68
N ASP A 599 -14.31 20.16 17.05
CA ASP A 599 -14.67 19.87 15.66
C ASP A 599 -13.47 20.19 14.74
N VAL A 600 -13.03 19.22 13.92
CA VAL A 600 -11.81 19.41 13.10
C VAL A 600 -11.95 20.56 12.09
N GLN A 601 -13.16 20.80 11.57
CA GLN A 601 -13.39 21.80 10.52
C GLN A 601 -13.61 23.20 11.08
N SER A 602 -14.35 23.33 12.18
CA SER A 602 -14.75 24.63 12.72
C SER A 602 -13.98 25.06 13.97
N GLY A 603 -13.21 24.16 14.59
CA GLY A 603 -12.55 24.42 15.87
C GLY A 603 -13.56 24.64 17.01
N ALA A 604 -14.83 24.29 16.83
CA ALA A 604 -15.86 24.41 17.85
C ALA A 604 -15.65 23.36 18.95
N VAL A 605 -15.71 23.77 20.20
CA VAL A 605 -15.63 22.86 21.34
C VAL A 605 -16.86 21.96 21.35
N ARG A 606 -16.65 20.65 21.21
CA ARG A 606 -17.69 19.61 21.29
C ARG A 606 -17.75 18.98 22.67
N TRP A 607 -16.63 18.98 23.37
CA TRP A 607 -16.53 18.55 24.77
C TRP A 607 -15.29 19.19 25.40
N SER A 608 -15.38 19.51 26.69
CA SER A 608 -14.22 19.87 27.50
C SER A 608 -14.34 19.26 28.89
N GLY A 609 -13.21 18.85 29.43
CA GLY A 609 -13.03 18.34 30.78
C GLY A 609 -11.85 19.04 31.44
N ARG A 610 -11.91 19.16 32.77
CA ARG A 610 -10.82 19.75 33.56
C ARG A 610 -10.44 18.81 34.68
N GLU A 611 -9.16 18.47 34.68
CA GLU A 611 -8.54 17.56 35.64
C GLU A 611 -7.58 18.33 36.54
N ARG A 612 -7.26 17.75 37.70
CA ARG A 612 -6.32 18.36 38.65
C ARG A 612 -4.87 18.31 38.17
N ASP A 613 -4.55 17.27 37.40
CA ASP A 613 -3.19 16.94 36.99
C ASP A 613 -3.02 17.19 35.49
N GLY A 614 -1.84 17.64 35.09
CA GLY A 614 -1.49 17.92 33.70
C GLY A 614 -1.26 16.68 32.85
N VAL A 615 -1.23 16.89 31.54
CA VAL A 615 -0.96 15.86 30.54
C VAL A 615 0.16 16.33 29.61
N GLN A 616 1.22 15.54 29.53
CA GLN A 616 2.27 15.70 28.52
C GLN A 616 2.30 14.54 27.51
N ALA A 617 1.72 13.40 27.89
CA ALA A 617 1.68 12.24 27.03
C ALA A 617 0.60 12.37 25.96
N THR A 618 0.92 12.05 24.72
CA THR A 618 -0.09 12.04 23.65
C THR A 618 -1.21 11.03 23.98
N PRO A 619 -2.49 11.46 24.03
CA PRO A 619 -3.62 10.58 24.27
C PRO A 619 -3.81 9.53 23.16
N LEU A 620 -4.69 8.56 23.41
CA LEU A 620 -5.16 7.62 22.39
C LEU A 620 -6.67 7.66 22.27
N ALA A 621 -7.20 7.96 21.08
CA ALA A 621 -8.61 7.81 20.76
C ALA A 621 -8.83 6.49 20.00
N ALA A 622 -9.45 5.49 20.62
CA ALA A 622 -9.66 4.18 20.02
C ALA A 622 -10.85 3.43 20.63
N ALA A 623 -11.54 2.63 19.82
CA ALA A 623 -12.70 1.81 20.23
C ALA A 623 -13.73 2.58 21.09
N GLY A 624 -14.13 3.76 20.63
CA GLY A 624 -15.11 4.63 21.28
C GLY A 624 -14.62 5.26 22.58
N THR A 625 -13.32 5.21 22.88
CA THR A 625 -12.75 5.60 24.19
C THR A 625 -11.55 6.50 23.98
N LEU A 626 -11.41 7.53 24.82
CA LEU A 626 -10.22 8.36 24.92
C LEU A 626 -9.40 7.90 26.13
N TYR A 627 -8.17 7.44 25.89
CA TYR A 627 -7.24 7.04 26.94
C TYR A 627 -6.20 8.15 27.15
N VAL A 628 -6.04 8.59 28.39
CA VAL A 628 -5.19 9.73 28.75
C VAL A 628 -4.27 9.35 29.90
N ALA A 629 -2.96 9.53 29.71
CA ALA A 629 -1.96 9.32 30.75
C ALA A 629 -1.52 10.68 31.32
N PHE A 630 -1.71 10.85 32.63
CA PHE A 630 -1.42 12.08 33.35
C PHE A 630 -0.02 12.07 33.95
N MET A 631 0.55 13.28 34.12
CA MET A 631 1.89 13.47 34.67
C MET A 631 2.09 12.84 36.04
N ASN A 632 1.03 12.77 36.85
CA ASN A 632 1.04 12.14 38.17
C ASN A 632 1.15 10.60 38.14
N GLY A 633 1.27 9.99 36.97
CA GLY A 633 1.34 8.54 36.84
C GLY A 633 -0.03 7.88 36.96
N THR A 634 -1.06 8.41 36.30
CA THR A 634 -2.36 7.73 36.18
C THR A 634 -2.75 7.56 34.71
N LEU A 635 -3.22 6.39 34.32
CA LEU A 635 -3.91 6.19 33.03
C LEU A 635 -5.41 6.15 33.27
N ARG A 636 -6.16 6.90 32.49
CA ARG A 636 -7.62 6.98 32.59
C ARG A 636 -8.28 6.78 31.25
N ALA A 637 -9.50 6.28 31.27
CA ALA A 637 -10.34 6.15 30.09
C ALA A 637 -11.60 6.99 30.21
N TYR A 638 -11.96 7.66 29.12
CA TYR A 638 -13.17 8.45 28.97
C TYR A 638 -14.02 7.85 27.84
N ARG A 639 -15.29 7.54 28.11
CA ARG A 639 -16.23 6.95 27.13
C ARG A 639 -17.61 7.60 27.22
#